data_AF-A0AAJ6YVR6-F1
#
_entry.id   AF-A0AAJ6YVR6-F1
#
_cell.length_a   1.000
_cell.length_b   1.000
_cell.length_c   1.000
_cell.angle_alpha   90.00
_cell.angle_beta   90.00
_cell.angle_gamma   90.00
#
_symmetry.space_group_name_H-M   'P 1'
#
loop_
_entity.id
_entity.type
_entity.pdbx_description
1 polymer ?
#
loop_
_entity_poly.entity_id
_entity_poly.type
_entity_poly.pdbx_seq_one_letter_code
_entity_poly.pdbx_strand_id
1 'polypeptide(L)'
;MSVVCLNTSVEENIHNGEHKEITLTISELESHQKETSSKVISTDELALLAKLEEANRLIESDAKSLSSLQSNHSRKGSDTSQVSLASGCSANGTDVAAARQHAPADGEENTWTLWGNIVADWDNQWKKRKDFIKDLVRQGIPHHFRGIVWQLLCGAHDSPAKKEFAHYIKSTSACERIIRRDIARTYPEHEFFKKKDGLGQESLFNVMKAYSLYDREVGYCQGSGFIVGLLLMQQMPEEEAFAVLVALMQDYKLRDMFKPTMAELGVCMYQLDHLVADIHPELFAHFTAQGFHTSMYASSWFLTLFTTVLSLPVACRIFDVFLSESMEIIFKVALAMLQLGKEDLLSSDMEGMLKFFQKELPGRAEADPDHLMNIAYNMKINSKRMKKLEKDYTVQKMKEQEEMVELRRLRADNRLLRQRVELLEAESAELADRLVRGQVSRAEEEETAFVIQRELTALRHTHLETSHQLEQAHEELRSLSTLLEENLNSKQSSLDEITSKQEALTQKDEMIQCLQEELVRVRLHEAENDATIRDLSSRIQELEQDKKTLRESKPDNSVAHLQEELIAVKLREAEANLSLKDLRQSVTELSNSWQKHLQEHRASHTAASAESTPKKLLFWEDRGCEVQKLQEDLMTTRIREINATVEVKSLRLKVMELETQVQVSTNQLRRQDDNGKVLKDELETALAWGKELEMKLREQHNRYTDLESKIKDDTMMAKIRDAEHAQQVAELTQKISILELKNEEMYAEGELRNNMDDSERVRELQDKVAELKAECPTPITSPEIEMLTWLEC
;
A
#
# COMPACT_ATOMS: atom_id res chain seq x y z
N MET A 1 -21.23 -49.41 0.92
CA MET A 1 -22.55 -48.96 1.39
C MET A 1 -22.69 -47.51 0.94
N SER A 2 -23.03 -47.28 -0.33
CA SER A 2 -24.36 -47.38 -0.94
C SER A 2 -25.32 -46.29 -0.41
N VAL A 3 -25.47 -45.18 -1.16
CA VAL A 3 -26.57 -44.85 -2.11
C VAL A 3 -27.79 -44.34 -1.33
N VAL A 4 -28.41 -43.18 -1.58
CA VAL A 4 -29.35 -42.85 -2.69
C VAL A 4 -29.74 -41.36 -2.55
N CYS A 5 -29.37 -40.50 -3.52
CA CYS A 5 -30.15 -39.97 -4.68
C CYS A 5 -31.05 -38.76 -4.31
N LEU A 6 -31.24 -37.74 -5.16
CA LEU A 6 -31.55 -37.78 -6.59
C LEU A 6 -31.04 -36.56 -7.38
N ASN A 7 -30.34 -36.87 -8.47
CA ASN A 7 -30.41 -36.16 -9.75
C ASN A 7 -31.78 -36.38 -10.41
N THR A 8 -32.18 -35.48 -11.31
CA THR A 8 -32.79 -35.86 -12.60
C THR A 8 -32.39 -34.88 -13.69
N SER A 9 -31.82 -35.45 -14.74
CA SER A 9 -31.46 -34.87 -16.03
C SER A 9 -32.53 -35.18 -17.09
N VAL A 10 -32.25 -34.73 -18.32
CA VAL A 10 -32.55 -35.38 -19.62
C VAL A 10 -33.66 -34.74 -20.50
N GLU A 11 -33.18 -33.99 -21.50
CA GLU A 11 -33.30 -34.18 -22.97
C GLU A 11 -34.55 -34.78 -23.67
N GLU A 12 -34.83 -34.12 -24.81
CA GLU A 12 -35.31 -34.60 -26.13
C GLU A 12 -36.77 -35.03 -26.38
N ASN A 13 -37.44 -34.28 -27.28
CA ASN A 13 -38.05 -34.86 -28.51
C ASN A 13 -38.41 -33.81 -29.60
N ILE A 14 -37.75 -34.03 -30.73
CA ILE A 14 -37.96 -33.74 -32.17
C ILE A 14 -39.43 -33.56 -32.68
N HIS A 15 -39.73 -32.56 -33.55
CA HIS A 15 -39.96 -32.69 -35.03
C HIS A 15 -40.56 -31.43 -35.73
N ASN A 16 -40.27 -31.33 -37.05
CA ASN A 16 -40.78 -30.41 -38.11
C ASN A 16 -40.30 -28.94 -38.08
N GLY A 17 -39.71 -28.33 -39.12
CA GLY A 17 -39.63 -28.64 -40.55
C GLY A 17 -40.16 -27.43 -41.34
N GLU A 18 -39.28 -26.69 -42.06
CA GLU A 18 -39.47 -26.18 -43.43
C GLU A 18 -38.47 -25.06 -43.80
N HIS A 19 -37.84 -25.28 -44.95
CA HIS A 19 -37.09 -24.32 -45.76
C HIS A 19 -38.01 -23.23 -46.33
N LYS A 20 -37.48 -22.00 -46.47
CA LYS A 20 -37.75 -21.14 -47.63
C LYS A 20 -36.68 -20.06 -47.79
N GLU A 21 -35.89 -20.20 -48.85
CA GLU A 21 -35.24 -19.10 -49.58
C GLU A 21 -36.31 -18.13 -50.09
N ILE A 22 -36.07 -16.82 -50.01
CA ILE A 22 -36.53 -15.84 -51.01
C ILE A 22 -35.45 -14.76 -51.19
N THR A 23 -34.99 -14.70 -52.43
CA THR A 23 -34.10 -13.74 -53.11
C THR A 23 -34.76 -12.36 -53.32
N LEU A 24 -33.94 -11.35 -53.61
CA LEU A 24 -34.23 -10.03 -54.23
C LEU A 24 -34.48 -8.88 -53.21
N THR A 25 -33.90 -7.68 -53.33
CA THR A 25 -33.40 -6.97 -54.53
C THR A 25 -32.48 -5.81 -54.16
N ILE A 26 -31.46 -5.62 -54.99
CA ILE A 26 -30.66 -4.39 -55.15
C ILE A 26 -31.59 -3.30 -55.72
N SER A 27 -32.21 -2.46 -54.88
CA SER A 27 -33.03 -1.32 -55.33
C SER A 27 -33.30 -0.26 -54.24
N GLU A 28 -32.40 -0.03 -53.28
CA GLU A 28 -32.57 1.06 -52.27
C GLU A 28 -31.29 1.89 -52.06
N LEU A 29 -30.40 1.93 -53.06
CA LEU A 29 -29.16 2.71 -53.05
C LEU A 29 -29.21 3.98 -53.90
N GLU A 30 -30.37 4.44 -54.37
CA GLU A 30 -30.46 5.55 -55.34
C GLU A 30 -31.44 6.70 -55.00
N SER A 31 -31.94 6.84 -53.76
CA SER A 31 -32.94 7.88 -53.46
C SER A 31 -32.65 8.80 -52.25
N HIS A 32 -31.39 8.92 -51.81
CA HIS A 32 -31.00 9.96 -50.85
C HIS A 32 -29.70 10.70 -51.26
N GLN A 33 -29.74 11.30 -52.46
CA GLN A 33 -28.92 12.47 -52.78
C GLN A 33 -29.76 13.48 -53.57
N LYS A 34 -30.39 14.42 -52.86
CA LYS A 34 -30.63 15.79 -53.31
C LYS A 34 -31.17 16.63 -52.17
N GLU A 35 -30.68 17.88 -52.11
CA GLU A 35 -30.91 18.93 -51.11
C GLU A 35 -30.06 18.78 -49.83
N THR A 36 -29.16 19.67 -49.42
CA THR A 36 -28.69 21.00 -49.85
C THR A 36 -27.31 21.19 -49.19
N SER A 37 -26.26 21.64 -49.88
CA SER A 37 -25.71 22.99 -49.70
C SER A 37 -24.59 23.21 -50.72
N SER A 38 -24.86 24.06 -51.70
CA SER A 38 -23.91 24.65 -52.62
C SER A 38 -23.07 25.70 -51.90
N LYS A 39 -21.80 25.42 -51.62
CA LYS A 39 -20.79 26.46 -51.38
C LYS A 39 -20.10 26.78 -52.71
N VAL A 40 -20.49 27.91 -53.27
CA VAL A 40 -19.82 28.58 -54.39
C VAL A 40 -18.38 28.89 -53.94
N ILE A 41 -17.40 28.32 -54.63
CA ILE A 41 -15.97 28.58 -54.41
C ILE A 41 -15.70 30.04 -54.81
N SER A 42 -15.06 30.79 -53.91
CA SER A 42 -14.75 32.20 -54.13
C SER A 42 -13.74 32.36 -55.26
N THR A 43 -13.91 33.38 -56.11
CA THR A 43 -13.01 33.72 -57.23
C THR A 43 -11.55 33.91 -56.79
N ASP A 44 -11.32 34.25 -55.52
CA ASP A 44 -9.99 34.41 -54.94
C ASP A 44 -9.30 33.07 -54.65
N GLU A 45 -10.06 32.01 -54.34
CA GLU A 45 -9.52 30.66 -54.12
C GLU A 45 -9.10 29.98 -55.43
N LEU A 46 -9.83 30.25 -56.53
CA LEU A 46 -9.44 29.84 -57.87
C LEU A 46 -8.18 30.56 -58.37
N ALA A 47 -8.04 31.85 -58.05
CA ALA A 47 -6.82 32.62 -58.37
C ALA A 47 -5.62 32.15 -57.55
N LEU A 48 -5.82 31.70 -56.31
CA LEU A 48 -4.77 31.14 -55.47
C LEU A 48 -4.32 29.76 -55.98
N LEU A 49 -5.26 28.92 -56.42
CA LEU A 49 -4.95 27.63 -57.05
C LEU A 49 -4.18 27.79 -58.37
N ALA A 50 -4.57 28.75 -59.21
CA ALA A 50 -3.84 29.05 -60.44
C ALA A 50 -2.41 29.55 -60.17
N LYS A 51 -2.20 30.36 -59.13
CA LYS A 51 -0.86 30.80 -58.70
C LYS A 51 -0.02 29.66 -58.11
N LEU A 52 -0.65 28.74 -57.39
CA LEU A 52 0.02 27.55 -56.85
C LEU A 52 0.42 26.56 -57.96
N GLU A 53 -0.41 26.37 -58.98
CA GLU A 53 -0.05 25.57 -60.16
C GLU A 53 1.05 26.22 -61.01
N GLU A 54 1.03 27.55 -61.17
CA GLU A 54 2.08 28.29 -61.87
C GLU A 54 3.42 28.22 -61.13
N ALA A 55 3.40 28.31 -59.79
CA ALA A 55 4.58 28.12 -58.95
C ALA A 55 5.13 26.68 -59.01
N ASN A 56 4.26 25.67 -59.02
CA ASN A 56 4.69 24.27 -59.18
C ASN A 56 5.29 24.00 -60.57
N ARG A 57 4.78 24.66 -61.61
CA ARG A 57 5.31 24.57 -62.97
C ARG A 57 6.68 25.26 -63.12
N LEU A 58 6.93 26.34 -62.36
CA LEU A 58 8.23 26.99 -62.25
C LEU A 58 9.27 26.09 -61.56
N ILE A 59 8.88 25.40 -60.48
CA ILE A 59 9.73 24.42 -59.77
C ILE A 59 10.11 23.25 -60.69
N GLU A 60 9.19 22.75 -61.51
CA GLU A 60 9.49 21.70 -62.51
C GLU A 60 10.41 22.20 -63.65
N SER A 61 10.32 23.48 -64.02
CA SER A 61 11.23 24.07 -65.01
C SER A 61 12.64 24.29 -64.48
N ASP A 62 12.77 24.62 -63.19
CA ASP A 62 14.07 24.76 -62.51
C ASP A 62 14.73 23.40 -62.28
N ALA A 63 13.96 22.35 -61.98
CA ALA A 63 14.46 20.97 -61.90
C ALA A 63 15.00 20.45 -63.25
N LYS A 64 14.38 20.83 -64.38
CA LYS A 64 14.88 20.52 -65.73
C LYS A 64 16.11 21.35 -66.12
N SER A 65 16.23 22.58 -65.62
CA SER A 65 17.36 23.46 -65.87
C SER A 65 18.62 23.00 -65.14
N LEU A 66 18.48 22.39 -63.95
CA LEU A 66 19.59 21.82 -63.17
C LEU A 66 20.13 20.49 -63.74
N SER A 67 19.31 19.71 -64.47
CA SER A 67 19.79 18.52 -65.20
C SER A 67 20.62 18.82 -66.45
N SER A 68 20.69 20.08 -66.89
CA SER A 68 21.40 20.47 -68.12
C SER A 68 22.87 20.87 -67.93
N LEU A 69 23.37 20.90 -66.69
CA LEU A 69 24.76 21.28 -66.37
C LEU A 69 25.70 20.10 -66.05
N GLN A 70 25.25 18.85 -66.17
CA GLN A 70 26.11 17.66 -66.05
C GLN A 70 26.01 16.77 -67.30
N SER A 71 26.43 17.28 -68.45
CA SER A 71 26.96 16.41 -69.51
C SER A 71 27.83 17.19 -70.49
N ASN A 72 29.15 17.02 -70.41
CA ASN A 72 30.02 17.11 -71.59
C ASN A 72 31.38 16.43 -71.37
N HIS A 73 31.78 15.68 -72.40
CA HIS A 73 33.00 14.89 -72.61
C HIS A 73 33.09 13.53 -71.86
N SER A 74 33.42 12.40 -72.49
CA SER A 74 34.15 12.17 -73.74
C SER A 74 33.75 10.84 -74.43
N ARG A 75 33.98 10.81 -75.75
CA ARG A 75 33.78 9.70 -76.68
C ARG A 75 34.99 8.73 -76.69
N LYS A 76 34.70 7.51 -77.16
CA LYS A 76 35.50 6.56 -77.97
C LYS A 76 36.25 5.39 -77.29
N GLY A 77 35.93 4.20 -77.82
CA GLY A 77 36.80 3.02 -77.97
C GLY A 77 36.90 2.16 -76.72
N SER A 78 36.83 0.83 -76.78
CA SER A 78 37.44 -0.02 -77.80
C SER A 78 36.80 -1.41 -77.84
N ASP A 79 36.81 -1.98 -79.03
CA ASP A 79 36.58 -3.39 -79.28
C ASP A 79 37.93 -4.10 -79.40
N THR A 80 38.00 -5.32 -78.87
CA THR A 80 38.97 -6.40 -79.19
C THR A 80 40.47 -6.19 -78.90
N SER A 81 41.06 -7.06 -78.08
CA SER A 81 41.74 -8.28 -78.56
C SER A 81 42.65 -8.90 -77.48
N GLN A 82 42.90 -10.18 -77.70
CA GLN A 82 43.52 -11.17 -76.82
C GLN A 82 44.98 -10.86 -76.47
N VAL A 83 45.48 -11.45 -75.38
CA VAL A 83 46.57 -12.46 -75.37
C VAL A 83 46.93 -12.77 -73.90
N SER A 84 46.80 -14.04 -73.54
CA SER A 84 47.32 -14.65 -72.32
C SER A 84 48.84 -14.58 -72.27
N LEU A 85 49.45 -14.47 -71.08
CA LEU A 85 50.65 -15.23 -70.71
C LEU A 85 50.82 -15.23 -69.19
N ALA A 86 51.28 -16.38 -68.71
CA ALA A 86 51.33 -16.80 -67.32
C ALA A 86 52.67 -16.45 -66.64
N SER A 87 52.62 -16.61 -65.30
CA SER A 87 53.71 -17.06 -64.41
C SER A 87 54.61 -16.00 -63.75
N GLY A 88 54.67 -16.10 -62.41
CA GLY A 88 55.96 -16.40 -61.79
C GLY A 88 56.49 -15.42 -60.74
N CYS A 89 56.14 -15.69 -59.48
CA CYS A 89 57.04 -15.81 -58.33
C CYS A 89 57.83 -14.61 -57.73
N SER A 90 57.84 -14.67 -56.39
CA SER A 90 58.93 -14.35 -55.44
C SER A 90 59.05 -12.96 -54.81
N ALA A 91 58.44 -12.86 -53.63
CA ALA A 91 59.09 -12.69 -52.32
C ALA A 91 60.45 -11.94 -52.22
N ASN A 92 60.41 -10.84 -51.47
CA ASN A 92 61.24 -10.48 -50.30
C ASN A 92 60.62 -9.17 -49.75
N GLY A 93 60.27 -8.98 -48.48
CA GLY A 93 61.06 -9.21 -47.27
C GLY A 93 61.46 -7.83 -46.73
N THR A 94 61.01 -7.51 -45.50
CA THR A 94 61.37 -6.39 -44.60
C THR A 94 60.87 -4.97 -44.96
N ASP A 95 59.82 -4.50 -44.27
CA ASP A 95 59.95 -3.43 -43.27
C ASP A 95 58.60 -3.11 -42.62
N VAL A 96 58.49 -3.47 -41.35
CA VAL A 96 57.48 -3.00 -40.40
C VAL A 96 58.09 -1.82 -39.66
N ALA A 97 57.28 -0.77 -39.44
CA ALA A 97 57.52 0.41 -38.61
C ALA A 97 58.00 1.70 -39.32
N ALA A 98 57.14 2.30 -40.16
CA ALA A 98 57.05 3.76 -40.33
C ALA A 98 55.87 4.17 -41.24
N ALA A 99 54.63 4.05 -40.75
CA ALA A 99 53.47 4.67 -41.43
C ALA A 99 52.29 4.88 -40.47
N ARG A 100 52.48 5.77 -39.49
CA ARG A 100 51.39 6.39 -38.74
C ARG A 100 51.66 7.88 -38.70
N GLN A 101 51.26 8.58 -39.76
CA GLN A 101 50.80 9.97 -39.76
C GLN A 101 50.56 10.42 -41.21
N HIS A 102 49.43 11.11 -41.41
CA HIS A 102 48.85 11.65 -42.65
C HIS A 102 47.90 10.76 -43.48
N ALA A 103 46.58 10.85 -43.18
CA ALA A 103 45.50 11.02 -44.17
C ALA A 103 44.14 11.24 -43.45
N PRO A 104 43.46 12.40 -43.59
CA PRO A 104 42.14 12.64 -42.96
C PRO A 104 40.94 12.66 -43.94
N ALA A 105 41.02 12.01 -45.11
CA ALA A 105 39.90 11.98 -46.07
C ALA A 105 39.41 10.57 -46.47
N ASP A 106 40.29 9.56 -46.50
CA ASP A 106 39.94 8.20 -46.95
C ASP A 106 39.24 7.33 -45.88
N GLY A 107 39.20 7.75 -44.62
CA GLY A 107 38.66 6.94 -43.51
C GLY A 107 37.14 6.92 -43.43
N GLU A 108 36.50 8.07 -43.68
CA GLU A 108 35.03 8.21 -43.59
C GLU A 108 34.33 7.57 -44.80
N GLU A 109 34.90 7.73 -46.00
CA GLU A 109 34.38 7.12 -47.22
C GLU A 109 34.44 5.58 -47.12
N ASN A 110 35.56 5.03 -46.62
CA ASN A 110 35.68 3.59 -46.35
C ASN A 110 34.70 3.09 -45.28
N THR A 111 34.43 3.87 -44.22
CA THR A 111 33.48 3.50 -43.17
C THR A 111 32.04 3.52 -43.68
N TRP A 112 31.69 4.52 -44.48
CA TRP A 112 30.38 4.65 -45.11
C TRP A 112 30.11 3.49 -46.08
N THR A 113 31.05 3.19 -46.98
CA THR A 113 30.92 2.07 -47.92
C THR A 113 30.86 0.72 -47.21
N LEU A 114 31.63 0.56 -46.12
CA LEU A 114 31.60 -0.65 -45.30
C LEU A 114 30.22 -0.88 -44.66
N TRP A 115 29.65 0.13 -44.01
CA TRP A 115 28.31 0.04 -43.43
C TRP A 115 27.23 -0.15 -44.50
N GLY A 116 27.35 0.52 -45.65
CA GLY A 116 26.47 0.32 -46.80
C GLY A 116 26.45 -1.14 -47.28
N ASN A 117 27.63 -1.76 -47.41
CA ASN A 117 27.76 -3.17 -47.80
C ASN A 117 27.20 -4.13 -46.75
N ILE A 118 27.37 -3.82 -45.46
CA ILE A 118 26.84 -4.64 -44.35
C ILE A 118 25.31 -4.57 -44.32
N VAL A 119 24.73 -3.38 -44.45
CA VAL A 119 23.27 -3.17 -44.42
C VAL A 119 22.59 -3.79 -45.64
N ALA A 120 23.21 -3.72 -46.82
CA ALA A 120 22.64 -4.27 -48.05
C ALA A 120 22.49 -5.80 -48.05
N ASP A 121 23.33 -6.53 -47.30
CA ASP A 121 23.30 -8.00 -47.19
C ASP A 121 23.36 -8.44 -45.73
N TRP A 122 22.51 -7.83 -44.88
CA TRP A 122 22.56 -8.00 -43.43
C TRP A 122 22.50 -9.46 -42.98
N ASP A 123 21.55 -10.25 -43.49
CA ASP A 123 21.36 -11.64 -43.03
C ASP A 123 22.58 -12.52 -43.26
N ASN A 124 23.26 -12.34 -44.40
CA ASN A 124 24.45 -13.09 -44.76
C ASN A 124 25.68 -12.59 -43.98
N GLN A 125 25.83 -11.27 -43.87
CA GLN A 125 26.94 -10.63 -43.15
C GLN A 125 26.86 -10.91 -41.65
N TRP A 126 25.68 -10.84 -41.05
CA TRP A 126 25.45 -11.16 -39.64
C TRP A 126 25.75 -12.64 -39.34
N LYS A 127 25.35 -13.56 -40.22
CA LYS A 127 25.66 -15.00 -40.06
C LYS A 127 27.15 -15.31 -40.20
N LYS A 128 27.87 -14.65 -41.12
CA LYS A 128 29.28 -14.96 -41.45
C LYS A 128 30.29 -14.16 -40.64
N ARG A 129 29.96 -12.92 -40.26
CA ARG A 129 30.91 -11.94 -39.70
C ARG A 129 30.36 -11.27 -38.43
N LYS A 130 29.60 -12.01 -37.62
CA LYS A 130 28.97 -11.50 -36.39
C LYS A 130 29.95 -10.72 -35.49
N ASP A 131 31.07 -11.33 -35.12
CA ASP A 131 32.02 -10.71 -34.17
C ASP A 131 32.66 -9.44 -34.75
N PHE A 132 32.97 -9.44 -36.04
CA PHE A 132 33.46 -8.24 -36.74
C PHE A 132 32.41 -7.11 -36.73
N ILE A 133 31.13 -7.42 -36.94
CA ILE A 133 30.06 -6.42 -36.85
C ILE A 133 29.93 -5.91 -35.42
N LYS A 134 30.06 -6.77 -34.41
CA LYS A 134 30.05 -6.34 -33.01
C LYS A 134 31.19 -5.37 -32.70
N ASP A 135 32.39 -5.64 -33.20
CA ASP A 135 33.54 -4.74 -33.03
C ASP A 135 33.35 -3.41 -33.79
N LEU A 136 32.72 -3.43 -34.96
CA LEU A 136 32.34 -2.19 -35.66
C LEU A 136 31.28 -1.39 -34.90
N VAL A 137 30.30 -2.05 -34.30
CA VAL A 137 29.30 -1.38 -33.44
C VAL A 137 29.99 -0.71 -32.24
N ARG A 138 31.01 -1.35 -31.64
CA ARG A 138 31.82 -0.74 -30.57
C ARG A 138 32.62 0.48 -31.03
N GLN A 139 33.11 0.47 -32.27
CA GLN A 139 33.76 1.63 -32.88
C GLN A 139 32.78 2.77 -33.20
N GLY A 140 31.48 2.44 -33.28
CA GLY A 140 30.38 3.37 -33.43
C GLY A 140 29.65 3.27 -34.75
N ILE A 141 28.33 3.42 -34.70
CA ILE A 141 27.50 3.46 -35.90
C ILE A 141 27.42 4.90 -36.40
N PRO A 142 27.71 5.17 -37.69
CA PRO A 142 27.50 6.50 -38.26
C PRO A 142 26.03 6.91 -38.17
N HIS A 143 25.76 8.18 -37.85
CA HIS A 143 24.42 8.72 -37.60
C HIS A 143 23.38 8.30 -38.65
N HIS A 144 23.72 8.44 -39.94
CA HIS A 144 22.82 8.15 -41.06
C HIS A 144 22.40 6.68 -41.18
N PHE A 145 23.21 5.75 -40.64
CA PHE A 145 22.90 4.32 -40.68
C PHE A 145 22.15 3.85 -39.44
N ARG A 146 22.13 4.61 -38.33
CA ARG A 146 21.53 4.16 -37.06
C ARG A 146 20.07 3.76 -37.18
N GLY A 147 19.25 4.56 -37.88
CA GLY A 147 17.83 4.25 -38.05
C GLY A 147 17.58 2.88 -38.70
N ILE A 148 18.48 2.45 -39.60
CA ILE A 148 18.37 1.14 -40.28
C ILE A 148 19.07 0.05 -39.44
N VAL A 149 20.31 0.29 -39.00
CA VAL A 149 21.11 -0.71 -38.28
C VAL A 149 20.48 -1.08 -36.95
N TRP A 150 19.84 -0.14 -36.24
CA TRP A 150 19.14 -0.46 -35.00
C TRP A 150 17.97 -1.43 -35.23
N GLN A 151 17.19 -1.24 -36.30
CA GLN A 151 16.12 -2.17 -36.69
C GLN A 151 16.68 -3.56 -37.05
N LEU A 152 17.84 -3.59 -37.71
CA LEU A 152 18.49 -4.83 -38.10
C LEU A 152 19.08 -5.59 -36.90
N LEU A 153 19.70 -4.88 -35.94
CA LEU A 153 20.27 -5.47 -34.72
C LEU A 153 19.22 -6.11 -33.82
N CYS A 154 18.04 -5.48 -33.69
CA CYS A 154 16.93 -6.03 -32.91
C CYS A 154 15.98 -6.93 -33.72
N GLY A 155 16.22 -7.13 -35.02
CA GLY A 155 15.33 -7.94 -35.87
C GLY A 155 13.93 -7.34 -36.07
N ALA A 156 13.74 -6.05 -35.80
CA ALA A 156 12.43 -5.39 -35.88
C ALA A 156 12.01 -5.03 -37.33
N HIS A 157 12.92 -5.10 -38.30
CA HIS A 157 12.66 -4.71 -39.69
C HIS A 157 11.47 -5.47 -40.32
N ASP A 158 11.28 -6.76 -40.00
CA ASP A 158 10.17 -7.60 -40.50
C ASP A 158 9.13 -7.94 -39.43
N SER A 159 9.07 -7.18 -38.33
CA SER A 159 8.18 -7.49 -37.20
C SER A 159 6.70 -7.40 -37.59
N PRO A 160 5.86 -8.40 -37.23
CA PRO A 160 4.41 -8.35 -37.47
C PRO A 160 3.72 -7.21 -36.71
N ALA A 161 4.33 -6.71 -35.62
CA ALA A 161 3.81 -5.60 -34.82
C ALA A 161 3.61 -4.32 -35.65
N LYS A 162 4.40 -4.10 -36.71
CA LYS A 162 4.24 -2.96 -37.64
C LYS A 162 2.82 -2.88 -38.20
N LYS A 163 2.21 -4.03 -38.52
CA LYS A 163 0.87 -4.10 -39.13
C LYS A 163 -0.24 -3.72 -38.15
N GLU A 164 -0.03 -3.92 -36.85
CA GLU A 164 -1.01 -3.64 -35.81
C GLU A 164 -0.99 -2.17 -35.37
N PHE A 165 0.11 -1.45 -35.63
CA PHE A 165 0.27 -0.04 -35.25
C PHE A 165 -0.89 0.85 -35.73
N ALA A 166 -1.30 0.69 -37.00
CA ALA A 166 -2.40 1.45 -37.59
C ALA A 166 -3.75 1.23 -36.87
N HIS A 167 -3.96 0.05 -36.27
CA HIS A 167 -5.14 -0.24 -35.47
C HIS A 167 -5.06 0.42 -34.09
N TYR A 168 -3.88 0.42 -33.45
CA TYR A 168 -3.71 1.01 -32.12
C TYR A 168 -3.82 2.53 -32.10
N ILE A 169 -3.35 3.24 -33.14
CA ILE A 169 -3.51 4.71 -33.20
C ILE A 169 -4.98 5.13 -33.16
N LYS A 170 -5.85 4.37 -33.84
CA LYS A 170 -7.30 4.63 -33.92
C LYS A 170 -8.05 4.33 -32.62
N SER A 171 -7.47 3.50 -31.77
CA SER A 171 -8.05 3.11 -30.48
C SER A 171 -7.76 4.15 -29.40
N THR A 172 -8.49 4.17 -28.28
CA THR A 172 -8.25 5.10 -27.16
C THR A 172 -7.49 4.40 -26.02
N SER A 173 -6.52 5.10 -25.41
CA SER A 173 -5.75 4.56 -24.26
C SER A 173 -6.10 5.27 -22.96
N ALA A 174 -6.16 4.49 -21.86
CA ALA A 174 -6.34 5.04 -20.52
C ALA A 174 -5.12 5.87 -20.06
N CYS A 175 -3.95 5.67 -20.69
CA CYS A 175 -2.70 6.31 -20.31
C CYS A 175 -2.45 7.67 -21.00
N GLU A 176 -3.32 8.11 -21.92
CA GLU A 176 -3.06 9.29 -22.77
C GLU A 176 -2.72 10.56 -21.98
N ARG A 177 -3.41 10.81 -20.87
CA ARG A 177 -3.15 11.99 -20.02
C ARG A 177 -1.74 11.96 -19.41
N ILE A 178 -1.28 10.80 -18.96
CA ILE A 178 0.04 10.62 -18.36
C ILE A 178 1.12 10.73 -19.44
N ILE A 179 0.89 10.11 -20.60
CA ILE A 179 1.78 10.17 -21.77
C ILE A 179 2.01 11.62 -22.20
N ARG A 180 0.93 12.42 -22.39
CA ARG A 180 1.05 13.83 -22.82
C ARG A 180 1.86 14.68 -21.84
N ARG A 181 1.67 14.48 -20.54
CA ARG A 181 2.43 15.18 -19.50
C ARG A 181 3.92 14.88 -19.60
N ASP A 182 4.27 13.62 -19.86
CA ASP A 182 5.66 13.19 -19.91
C ASP A 182 6.36 13.56 -21.22
N ILE A 183 5.63 13.64 -22.33
CA ILE A 183 6.14 14.13 -23.62
C ILE A 183 6.63 15.58 -23.51
N ALA A 184 5.90 16.44 -22.81
CA ALA A 184 6.28 17.84 -22.63
C ALA A 184 7.63 18.03 -21.92
N ARG A 185 8.11 17.02 -21.18
CA ARG A 185 9.42 17.01 -20.49
C ARG A 185 10.46 16.10 -21.16
N THR A 186 10.15 15.49 -22.30
CA THR A 186 11.05 14.59 -23.03
C THR A 186 11.81 15.37 -24.10
N TYR A 187 13.13 15.55 -23.91
CA TYR A 187 13.99 16.38 -24.77
C TYR A 187 13.41 17.77 -25.13
N PRO A 188 12.99 18.59 -24.14
CA PRO A 188 12.27 19.84 -24.38
C PRO A 188 13.09 20.88 -25.16
N GLU A 189 14.42 20.81 -25.07
CA GLU A 189 15.35 21.73 -25.74
C GLU A 189 15.67 21.31 -27.19
N HIS A 190 15.36 20.07 -27.58
CA HIS A 190 15.68 19.55 -28.90
C HIS A 190 14.71 20.07 -29.96
N GLU A 191 15.23 20.58 -31.09
CA GLU A 191 14.43 21.25 -32.14
C GLU A 191 13.25 20.40 -32.65
N PHE A 192 13.40 19.08 -32.73
CA PHE A 192 12.32 18.16 -33.15
C PHE A 192 11.14 18.08 -32.15
N PHE A 193 11.38 18.26 -30.85
CA PHE A 193 10.39 18.13 -29.78
C PHE A 193 10.02 19.46 -29.11
N LYS A 194 10.72 20.55 -29.42
CA LYS A 194 10.54 21.88 -28.82
C LYS A 194 9.17 22.50 -29.12
N LYS A 195 8.62 22.25 -30.31
CA LYS A 195 7.29 22.76 -30.68
C LYS A 195 6.21 21.95 -29.96
N LYS A 196 5.45 22.62 -29.09
CA LYS A 196 4.28 22.05 -28.42
C LYS A 196 3.28 21.56 -29.48
N ASP A 197 2.83 20.31 -29.34
CA ASP A 197 1.93 19.65 -30.29
C ASP A 197 2.49 19.67 -31.74
N GLY A 198 3.83 19.71 -31.88
CA GLY A 198 4.50 19.56 -33.16
C GLY A 198 4.65 18.10 -33.56
N LEU A 199 5.05 17.88 -34.82
CA LEU A 199 5.22 16.54 -35.41
C LEU A 199 5.98 15.57 -34.49
N GLY A 200 7.12 15.97 -33.92
CA GLY A 200 7.88 15.09 -33.04
C GLY A 200 7.14 14.70 -31.76
N GLN A 201 6.43 15.62 -31.11
CA GLN A 201 5.63 15.32 -29.92
C GLN A 201 4.43 14.43 -30.25
N GLU A 202 3.79 14.64 -31.40
CA GLU A 202 2.69 13.79 -31.88
C GLU A 202 3.18 12.39 -32.23
N SER A 203 4.30 12.26 -32.94
CA SER A 203 4.92 10.97 -33.25
C SER A 203 5.28 10.20 -31.98
N LEU A 204 5.88 10.87 -30.99
CA LEU A 204 6.18 10.27 -29.70
C LEU A 204 4.90 9.84 -28.96
N PHE A 205 3.84 10.67 -29.03
CA PHE A 205 2.54 10.33 -28.45
C PHE A 205 1.93 9.09 -29.11
N ASN A 206 1.94 9.01 -30.44
CA ASN A 206 1.38 7.88 -31.18
C ASN A 206 2.07 6.57 -30.83
N VAL A 207 3.41 6.56 -30.82
CA VAL A 207 4.20 5.36 -30.49
C VAL A 207 3.97 4.93 -29.04
N MET A 208 4.02 5.86 -28.08
CA MET A 208 3.79 5.54 -26.67
C MET A 208 2.35 5.07 -26.41
N LYS A 209 1.38 5.70 -27.08
CA LYS A 209 -0.03 5.30 -27.01
C LYS A 209 -0.21 3.90 -27.57
N ALA A 210 0.35 3.60 -28.74
CA ALA A 210 0.26 2.29 -29.36
C ALA A 210 0.86 1.20 -28.46
N TYR A 211 2.03 1.46 -27.87
CA TYR A 211 2.66 0.52 -26.92
C TYR A 211 1.80 0.27 -25.68
N SER A 212 1.19 1.30 -25.11
CA SER A 212 0.31 1.14 -23.93
C SER A 212 -0.93 0.27 -24.20
N LEU A 213 -1.35 0.16 -25.47
CA LEU A 213 -2.45 -0.68 -25.90
C LEU A 213 -2.00 -2.09 -26.29
N TYR A 214 -0.79 -2.21 -26.83
CA TYR A 214 -0.15 -3.48 -27.17
C TYR A 214 0.12 -4.32 -25.91
N ASP A 215 0.76 -3.74 -24.90
CA ASP A 215 1.05 -4.40 -23.63
C ASP A 215 0.31 -3.74 -22.48
N ARG A 216 -0.89 -4.25 -22.16
CA ARG A 216 -1.73 -3.71 -21.07
C ARG A 216 -1.20 -3.98 -19.67
N GLU A 217 -0.31 -4.96 -19.49
CA GLU A 217 0.25 -5.28 -18.17
C GLU A 217 1.28 -4.22 -17.75
N VAL A 218 2.13 -3.79 -18.69
CA VAL A 218 3.07 -2.69 -18.48
C VAL A 218 2.37 -1.34 -18.67
N GLY A 219 1.55 -1.22 -19.72
CA GLY A 219 0.92 0.02 -20.12
C GLY A 219 1.95 1.07 -20.52
N TYR A 220 1.90 2.23 -19.87
CA TYR A 220 2.90 3.28 -20.03
C TYR A 220 3.80 3.35 -18.81
N CYS A 221 5.11 3.17 -19.01
CA CYS A 221 6.09 3.39 -17.95
C CYS A 221 6.87 4.69 -18.14
N GLN A 222 6.98 5.47 -17.06
CA GLN A 222 7.81 6.68 -17.03
C GLN A 222 9.27 6.34 -17.38
N GLY A 223 9.87 7.14 -18.26
CA GLY A 223 11.23 6.94 -18.77
C GLY A 223 11.27 6.33 -20.17
N SER A 224 10.32 5.46 -20.53
CA SER A 224 10.27 4.83 -21.87
C SER A 224 10.11 5.85 -23.02
N GLY A 225 9.48 6.99 -22.75
CA GLY A 225 9.38 8.10 -23.71
C GLY A 225 10.74 8.66 -24.16
N PHE A 226 11.78 8.63 -23.30
CA PHE A 226 13.13 9.06 -23.69
C PHE A 226 13.81 8.08 -24.65
N ILE A 227 13.53 6.78 -24.51
CA ILE A 227 13.99 5.75 -25.43
C ILE A 227 13.32 5.94 -26.79
N VAL A 228 11.98 6.10 -26.83
CA VAL A 228 11.27 6.34 -28.09
C VAL A 228 11.66 7.68 -28.71
N GLY A 229 11.87 8.72 -27.90
CA GLY A 229 12.38 10.00 -28.39
C GLY A 229 13.73 9.85 -29.08
N LEU A 230 14.64 9.04 -28.51
CA LEU A 230 15.93 8.70 -29.12
C LEU A 230 15.74 8.02 -30.49
N LEU A 231 14.84 7.04 -30.57
CA LEU A 231 14.53 6.31 -31.80
C LEU A 231 14.03 7.27 -32.90
N LEU A 232 13.06 8.12 -32.58
CA LEU A 232 12.47 9.08 -33.52
C LEU A 232 13.48 10.13 -34.00
N MET A 233 14.41 10.57 -33.14
CA MET A 233 15.46 11.51 -33.53
C MET A 233 16.45 10.94 -34.55
N GLN A 234 16.64 9.62 -34.60
CA GLN A 234 17.48 8.97 -35.63
C GLN A 234 16.74 8.78 -36.97
N GLN A 235 15.71 9.60 -37.23
CA GLN A 235 14.93 9.62 -38.47
C GLN A 235 14.18 8.32 -38.75
N MET A 236 13.83 7.55 -37.71
CA MET A 236 12.98 6.38 -37.87
C MET A 236 11.49 6.77 -37.90
N PRO A 237 10.72 6.31 -38.90
CA PRO A 237 9.26 6.34 -38.93
C PRO A 237 8.62 5.79 -37.65
N GLU A 238 7.41 6.26 -37.33
CA GLU A 238 6.66 5.87 -36.12
C GLU A 238 6.41 4.36 -36.04
N GLU A 239 6.02 3.73 -37.16
CA GLU A 239 5.77 2.29 -37.25
C GLU A 239 7.00 1.45 -36.91
N GLU A 240 8.17 1.92 -37.36
CA GLU A 240 9.45 1.27 -37.16
C GLU A 240 9.95 1.48 -35.73
N ALA A 241 9.82 2.70 -35.20
CA ALA A 241 10.13 3.01 -33.82
C ALA A 241 9.25 2.20 -32.84
N PHE A 242 7.97 2.00 -33.16
CA PHE A 242 7.08 1.11 -32.41
C PHE A 242 7.56 -0.35 -32.44
N ALA A 243 7.92 -0.87 -33.61
CA ALA A 243 8.42 -2.24 -33.73
C ALA A 243 9.73 -2.46 -32.97
N VAL A 244 10.66 -1.49 -33.02
CA VAL A 244 11.90 -1.53 -32.23
C VAL A 244 11.60 -1.48 -30.75
N LEU A 245 10.67 -0.62 -30.30
CA LEU A 245 10.25 -0.58 -28.89
C LEU A 245 9.69 -1.92 -28.42
N VAL A 246 8.85 -2.58 -29.23
CA VAL A 246 8.31 -3.91 -28.90
C VAL A 246 9.44 -4.94 -28.78
N ALA A 247 10.39 -4.96 -29.72
CA ALA A 247 11.55 -5.86 -29.65
C ALA A 247 12.42 -5.60 -28.41
N LEU A 248 12.68 -4.34 -28.08
CA LEU A 248 13.41 -3.97 -26.86
C LEU A 248 12.71 -4.45 -25.59
N MET A 249 11.39 -4.38 -25.56
CA MET A 249 10.60 -4.81 -24.42
C MET A 249 10.63 -6.34 -24.27
N GLN A 250 10.50 -7.09 -25.37
CA GLN A 250 10.45 -8.55 -25.35
C GLN A 250 11.83 -9.21 -25.22
N ASP A 251 12.79 -8.79 -26.04
CA ASP A 251 14.07 -9.51 -26.21
C ASP A 251 15.18 -8.97 -25.31
N TYR A 252 15.08 -7.72 -24.83
CA TYR A 252 16.12 -7.03 -24.06
C TYR A 252 15.78 -6.85 -22.58
N LYS A 253 14.79 -7.61 -22.06
CA LYS A 253 14.32 -7.59 -20.66
C LYS A 253 13.76 -6.25 -20.14
N LEU A 254 13.57 -5.24 -21.00
CA LEU A 254 13.04 -3.95 -20.55
C LEU A 254 11.59 -4.06 -20.06
N ARG A 255 10.78 -4.96 -20.63
CA ARG A 255 9.40 -5.19 -20.18
C ARG A 255 9.33 -5.50 -18.69
N ASP A 256 10.17 -6.43 -18.22
CA ASP A 256 10.14 -6.88 -16.82
C ASP A 256 10.64 -5.81 -15.85
N MET A 257 11.51 -4.90 -16.31
CA MET A 257 11.91 -3.71 -15.54
C MET A 257 10.80 -2.67 -15.43
N PHE A 258 9.97 -2.53 -16.47
CA PHE A 258 8.91 -1.53 -16.52
C PHE A 258 7.56 -2.00 -15.96
N LYS A 259 7.42 -3.29 -15.60
CA LYS A 259 6.25 -3.80 -14.89
C LYS A 259 6.00 -3.01 -13.60
N PRO A 260 4.74 -2.81 -13.16
CA PRO A 260 4.42 -1.99 -11.98
C PRO A 260 5.13 -2.40 -10.69
N THR A 261 5.48 -3.68 -10.53
CA THR A 261 6.21 -4.18 -9.36
C THR A 261 7.69 -3.76 -9.34
N MET A 262 8.24 -3.32 -10.49
CA MET A 262 9.65 -2.96 -10.67
C MET A 262 10.62 -4.06 -10.18
N ALA A 263 10.19 -5.32 -10.25
CA ALA A 263 10.91 -6.44 -9.66
C ALA A 263 12.28 -6.65 -10.30
N GLU A 264 12.35 -6.63 -11.65
CA GLU A 264 13.62 -6.80 -12.38
C GLU A 264 14.54 -5.58 -12.18
N LEU A 265 13.99 -4.37 -12.06
CA LEU A 265 14.80 -3.20 -11.71
C LEU A 265 15.47 -3.39 -10.33
N GLY A 266 14.73 -3.91 -9.35
CA GLY A 266 15.26 -4.26 -8.04
C GLY A 266 16.38 -5.30 -8.10
N VAL A 267 16.24 -6.33 -8.96
CA VAL A 267 17.32 -7.30 -9.25
C VAL A 267 18.55 -6.58 -9.77
N CYS A 268 18.39 -5.68 -10.76
CA CYS A 268 19.51 -4.94 -11.33
C CYS A 268 20.20 -4.05 -10.29
N MET A 269 19.44 -3.38 -9.42
CA MET A 269 20.03 -2.59 -8.33
C MET A 269 20.84 -3.47 -7.38
N TYR A 270 20.31 -4.63 -6.98
CA TYR A 270 21.02 -5.57 -6.11
C TYR A 270 22.29 -6.13 -6.76
N GLN A 271 22.21 -6.47 -8.05
CA GLN A 271 23.37 -6.93 -8.82
C GLN A 271 24.43 -5.84 -8.93
N LEU A 272 24.05 -4.60 -9.26
CA LEU A 272 24.98 -3.49 -9.35
C LEU A 272 25.64 -3.21 -8.00
N ASP A 273 24.88 -3.21 -6.91
CA ASP A 273 25.37 -3.01 -5.54
C ASP A 273 26.49 -4.01 -5.19
N HIS A 274 26.30 -5.29 -5.50
CA HIS A 274 27.30 -6.33 -5.28
C HIS A 274 28.49 -6.23 -6.24
N LEU A 275 28.29 -5.79 -7.49
CA LEU A 275 29.38 -5.55 -8.42
C LEU A 275 30.24 -4.36 -7.98
N VAL A 276 29.63 -3.31 -7.40
CA VAL A 276 30.36 -2.19 -6.81
C VAL A 276 31.17 -2.68 -5.60
N ALA A 277 30.61 -3.54 -4.75
CA ALA A 277 31.35 -4.15 -3.64
C ALA A 277 32.58 -4.96 -4.10
N ASP A 278 32.49 -5.64 -5.25
CA ASP A 278 33.60 -6.44 -5.79
C ASP A 278 34.70 -5.59 -6.45
N ILE A 279 34.31 -4.60 -7.24
CA ILE A 279 35.22 -3.85 -8.11
C ILE A 279 35.75 -2.60 -7.39
N HIS A 280 34.92 -1.95 -6.58
CA HIS A 280 35.24 -0.73 -5.83
C HIS A 280 34.84 -0.86 -4.34
N PRO A 281 35.53 -1.72 -3.56
CA PRO A 281 35.17 -2.00 -2.17
C PRO A 281 35.24 -0.76 -1.27
N GLU A 282 36.18 0.16 -1.53
CA GLU A 282 36.30 1.43 -0.80
C GLU A 282 35.07 2.32 -1.00
N LEU A 283 34.58 2.40 -2.25
CA LEU A 283 33.41 3.18 -2.60
C LEU A 283 32.14 2.56 -2.00
N PHE A 284 32.03 1.24 -2.05
CA PHE A 284 30.93 0.50 -1.44
C PHE A 284 30.87 0.69 0.08
N ALA A 285 32.02 0.63 0.77
CA ALA A 285 32.09 0.88 2.20
C ALA A 285 31.65 2.31 2.55
N HIS A 286 32.06 3.30 1.76
CA HIS A 286 31.63 4.68 1.91
C HIS A 286 30.12 4.86 1.68
N PHE A 287 29.57 4.30 0.60
CA PHE A 287 28.12 4.32 0.33
C PHE A 287 27.33 3.68 1.48
N THR A 288 27.80 2.55 2.00
CA THR A 288 27.17 1.87 3.14
C THR A 288 27.23 2.72 4.41
N ALA A 289 28.38 3.35 4.70
CA ALA A 289 28.54 4.23 5.87
C ALA A 289 27.64 5.47 5.82
N GLN A 290 27.40 6.01 4.62
CA GLN A 290 26.52 7.15 4.40
C GLN A 290 25.04 6.77 4.20
N GLY A 291 24.68 5.47 4.25
CA GLY A 291 23.32 5.01 3.95
C GLY A 291 22.87 5.33 2.52
N PHE A 292 23.80 5.43 1.58
CA PHE A 292 23.55 5.78 0.19
C PHE A 292 23.31 4.52 -0.65
N HIS A 293 22.07 4.31 -1.07
CA HIS A 293 21.68 3.11 -1.80
C HIS A 293 21.82 3.27 -3.31
N THR A 294 22.23 2.20 -4.00
CA THR A 294 22.38 2.15 -5.46
C THR A 294 21.12 2.61 -6.23
N SER A 295 19.93 2.33 -5.69
CA SER A 295 18.65 2.76 -6.26
C SER A 295 18.47 4.28 -6.34
N MET A 296 19.18 5.07 -5.52
CA MET A 296 19.04 6.52 -5.46
C MET A 296 19.63 7.22 -6.70
N TYR A 297 20.65 6.64 -7.33
CA TYR A 297 21.32 7.25 -8.49
C TYR A 297 21.19 6.41 -9.77
N ALA A 298 21.16 5.09 -9.68
CA ALA A 298 21.22 4.22 -10.86
C ALA A 298 19.87 3.90 -11.48
N SER A 299 18.74 4.10 -10.78
CA SER A 299 17.41 3.73 -11.31
C SER A 299 17.11 4.36 -12.67
N SER A 300 17.45 5.65 -12.85
CA SER A 300 17.27 6.34 -14.14
C SER A 300 18.19 5.79 -15.22
N TRP A 301 19.43 5.41 -14.89
CA TRP A 301 20.41 4.88 -15.85
C TRP A 301 19.91 3.62 -16.54
N PHE A 302 19.28 2.71 -15.78
CA PHE A 302 18.71 1.47 -16.30
C PHE A 302 17.40 1.71 -17.03
N LEU A 303 16.48 2.51 -16.46
CA LEU A 303 15.16 2.74 -17.07
C LEU A 303 15.21 3.58 -18.34
N THR A 304 16.22 4.43 -18.51
CA THR A 304 16.34 5.32 -19.68
C THR A 304 17.56 4.99 -20.53
N LEU A 305 18.31 3.93 -20.22
CA LEU A 305 19.55 3.56 -20.92
C LEU A 305 20.52 4.76 -21.03
N PHE A 306 20.67 5.49 -19.92
CA PHE A 306 21.46 6.72 -19.78
C PHE A 306 20.99 7.95 -20.60
N THR A 307 19.92 7.85 -21.38
CA THR A 307 19.45 8.95 -22.25
C THR A 307 19.03 10.23 -21.51
N THR A 308 18.67 10.12 -20.23
CA THR A 308 18.31 11.28 -19.40
C THR A 308 19.48 11.92 -18.67
N VAL A 309 20.64 11.26 -18.65
CA VAL A 309 21.81 11.67 -17.86
C VAL A 309 22.94 12.16 -18.75
N LEU A 310 23.15 11.51 -19.89
CA LEU A 310 24.22 11.83 -20.83
C LEU A 310 23.66 12.50 -22.09
N SER A 311 24.50 13.28 -22.75
CA SER A 311 24.22 13.93 -24.02
C SER A 311 23.85 12.93 -25.11
N LEU A 312 23.08 13.40 -26.10
CA LEU A 312 22.57 12.59 -27.20
C LEU A 312 23.65 11.76 -27.93
N PRO A 313 24.85 12.30 -28.26
CA PRO A 313 25.88 11.51 -28.94
C PRO A 313 26.39 10.33 -28.12
N VAL A 314 26.61 10.51 -26.81
CA VAL A 314 27.09 9.46 -25.91
C VAL A 314 25.99 8.44 -25.64
N ALA A 315 24.76 8.90 -25.43
CA ALA A 315 23.59 8.04 -25.29
C ALA A 315 23.38 7.15 -26.54
N CYS A 316 23.53 7.71 -27.75
CA CYS A 316 23.50 6.92 -28.98
C CYS A 316 24.59 5.85 -29.02
N ARG A 317 25.82 6.14 -28.59
CA ARG A 317 26.91 5.15 -28.54
C ARG A 317 26.63 4.02 -27.56
N ILE A 318 26.08 4.34 -26.39
CA ILE A 318 25.65 3.31 -25.41
C ILE A 318 24.53 2.47 -26.01
N PHE A 319 23.58 3.10 -26.69
CA PHE A 319 22.45 2.42 -27.33
C PHE A 319 22.89 1.50 -28.48
N ASP A 320 23.86 1.95 -29.31
CA ASP A 320 24.48 1.15 -30.38
C ASP A 320 24.98 -0.20 -29.82
N VAL A 321 25.75 -0.15 -28.73
CA VAL A 321 26.30 -1.35 -28.08
C VAL A 321 25.23 -2.14 -27.33
N PHE A 322 24.26 -1.47 -26.71
CA PHE A 322 23.15 -2.13 -26.00
C PHE A 322 22.33 -3.03 -26.93
N LEU A 323 22.10 -2.62 -28.18
CA LEU A 323 21.44 -3.47 -29.17
C LEU A 323 22.29 -4.68 -29.61
N SER A 324 23.60 -4.66 -29.39
CA SER A 324 24.52 -5.75 -29.76
C SER A 324 24.86 -6.70 -28.60
N GLU A 325 24.96 -6.16 -27.39
CA GLU A 325 25.41 -6.85 -26.16
C GLU A 325 24.36 -6.92 -25.05
N SER A 326 23.17 -6.35 -25.27
CA SER A 326 22.04 -6.34 -24.32
C SER A 326 22.37 -5.66 -22.99
N MET A 327 21.70 -6.05 -21.89
CA MET A 327 21.77 -5.38 -20.59
C MET A 327 23.17 -5.37 -19.95
N GLU A 328 24.07 -6.27 -20.35
CA GLU A 328 25.42 -6.35 -19.76
C GLU A 328 26.20 -5.03 -19.93
N ILE A 329 26.04 -4.33 -21.07
CA ILE A 329 26.73 -3.06 -21.29
C ILE A 329 26.26 -1.97 -20.32
N ILE A 330 24.99 -1.99 -19.90
CA ILE A 330 24.43 -0.98 -18.98
C ILE A 330 25.11 -1.10 -17.62
N PHE A 331 25.34 -2.33 -17.13
CA PHE A 331 26.14 -2.56 -15.93
C PHE A 331 27.59 -2.09 -16.10
N LYS A 332 28.23 -2.42 -17.23
CA LYS A 332 29.62 -2.00 -17.51
C LYS A 332 29.76 -0.48 -17.55
N VAL A 333 28.83 0.22 -18.19
CA VAL A 333 28.83 1.68 -18.26
C VAL A 333 28.55 2.28 -16.87
N ALA A 334 27.60 1.73 -16.10
CA ALA A 334 27.33 2.19 -14.73
C ALA A 334 28.57 2.10 -13.84
N LEU A 335 29.29 0.98 -13.92
CA LEU A 335 30.55 0.79 -13.19
C LEU A 335 31.66 1.69 -13.72
N ALA A 336 31.77 1.91 -15.04
CA ALA A 336 32.74 2.82 -15.64
C ALA A 336 32.52 4.27 -15.19
N MET A 337 31.25 4.69 -15.11
CA MET A 337 30.86 5.99 -14.56
C MET A 337 31.30 6.13 -13.10
N LEU A 338 31.10 5.10 -12.26
CA LEU A 338 31.57 5.11 -10.88
C LEU A 338 33.11 5.15 -10.78
N GLN A 339 33.81 4.45 -11.67
CA GLN A 339 35.27 4.46 -11.74
C GLN A 339 35.82 5.85 -12.08
N LEU A 340 35.18 6.60 -12.99
CA LEU A 340 35.56 7.97 -13.35
C LEU A 340 35.35 8.97 -12.20
N GLY A 341 34.32 8.75 -11.38
CA GLY A 341 33.98 9.60 -10.25
C GLY A 341 34.56 9.18 -8.90
N LYS A 342 35.36 8.11 -8.85
CA LYS A 342 35.73 7.41 -7.61
C LYS A 342 36.30 8.36 -6.54
N GLU A 343 37.30 9.16 -6.89
CA GLU A 343 38.04 9.99 -5.95
C GLU A 343 37.14 11.07 -5.31
N ASP A 344 36.31 11.75 -6.09
CA ASP A 344 35.41 12.80 -5.57
C ASP A 344 34.25 12.20 -4.76
N LEU A 345 33.73 11.04 -5.18
CA LEU A 345 32.67 10.34 -4.46
C LEU A 345 33.11 9.90 -3.06
N LEU A 346 34.36 9.46 -2.90
CA LEU A 346 34.92 9.06 -1.60
C LEU A 346 35.05 10.24 -0.63
N SER A 347 35.22 11.46 -1.15
CA SER A 347 35.33 12.67 -0.32
C SER A 347 34.00 13.36 -0.02
N SER A 348 32.92 12.93 -0.69
CA SER A 348 31.61 13.57 -0.63
C SER A 348 30.69 12.93 0.42
N ASP A 349 29.81 13.73 1.02
CA ASP A 349 28.71 13.25 1.86
C ASP A 349 27.50 12.82 1.01
N MET A 350 26.41 12.35 1.64
CA MET A 350 25.22 11.87 0.91
C MET A 350 24.65 12.90 -0.09
N GLU A 351 24.54 14.17 0.30
CA GLU A 351 24.00 15.23 -0.56
C GLU A 351 25.00 15.61 -1.67
N GLY A 352 26.30 15.69 -1.33
CA GLY A 352 27.38 15.93 -2.28
C GLY A 352 27.45 14.86 -3.36
N MET A 353 27.35 13.58 -2.97
CA MET A 353 27.30 12.46 -3.92
C MET A 353 26.12 12.59 -4.89
N LEU A 354 24.91 12.92 -4.40
CA LEU A 354 23.74 13.08 -5.27
C LEU A 354 23.92 14.23 -6.28
N LYS A 355 24.47 15.37 -5.83
CA LYS A 355 24.78 16.51 -6.72
C LYS A 355 25.85 16.14 -7.75
N PHE A 356 26.87 15.41 -7.33
CA PHE A 356 27.95 14.94 -8.20
C PHE A 356 27.40 14.04 -9.32
N PHE A 357 26.55 13.05 -8.99
CA PHE A 357 25.90 12.18 -9.97
C PHE A 357 25.02 12.93 -10.97
N GLN A 358 24.36 14.02 -10.55
CA GLN A 358 23.44 14.78 -11.40
C GLN A 358 24.12 15.81 -12.30
N LYS A 359 25.25 16.39 -11.88
CA LYS A 359 25.85 17.56 -12.57
C LYS A 359 27.28 17.33 -13.03
N GLU A 360 28.14 16.81 -12.17
CA GLU A 360 29.58 16.76 -12.44
C GLU A 360 29.98 15.50 -13.20
N LEU A 361 29.42 14.36 -12.81
CA LEU A 361 29.74 13.08 -13.42
C LEU A 361 29.38 13.01 -14.92
N PRO A 362 28.20 13.50 -15.38
CA PRO A 362 27.88 13.54 -16.80
C PRO A 362 28.89 14.39 -17.60
N GLY A 363 29.27 15.56 -17.08
CA GLY A 363 30.23 16.45 -17.74
C GLY A 363 31.61 15.80 -17.92
N ARG A 364 32.06 14.98 -16.95
CA ARG A 364 33.32 14.22 -17.08
C ARG A 364 33.21 13.08 -18.08
N ALA A 365 32.10 12.36 -18.06
CA ALA A 365 31.82 11.27 -19.00
C ALA A 365 31.72 11.77 -20.45
N GLU A 366 31.20 12.97 -20.65
CA GLU A 366 31.06 13.62 -21.96
C GLU A 366 32.36 14.26 -22.47
N ALA A 367 33.29 14.60 -21.58
CA ALA A 367 34.59 15.17 -21.96
C ALA A 367 35.44 14.17 -22.76
N ASP A 368 35.38 12.88 -22.41
CA ASP A 368 36.06 11.80 -23.15
C ASP A 368 35.18 10.54 -23.25
N PRO A 369 34.23 10.52 -24.22
CA PRO A 369 33.32 9.39 -24.41
C PRO A 369 34.04 8.10 -24.80
N ASP A 370 35.13 8.19 -25.59
CA ASP A 370 35.89 7.03 -26.02
C ASP A 370 36.62 6.39 -24.83
N HIS A 371 37.16 7.19 -23.91
CA HIS A 371 37.74 6.68 -22.68
C HIS A 371 36.69 6.00 -21.78
N LEU A 372 35.51 6.60 -21.60
CA LEU A 372 34.41 5.97 -20.87
C LEU A 372 34.05 4.58 -21.45
N MET A 373 33.85 4.50 -22.76
CA MET A 373 33.50 3.25 -23.43
C MET A 373 34.62 2.22 -23.35
N ASN A 374 35.89 2.64 -23.47
CA ASN A 374 37.04 1.76 -23.30
C ASN A 374 37.15 1.21 -21.87
N ILE A 375 36.89 2.03 -20.84
CA ILE A 375 36.79 1.54 -19.46
C ILE A 375 35.69 0.48 -19.37
N ALA A 376 34.49 0.78 -19.88
CA ALA A 376 33.35 -0.13 -19.86
C ALA A 376 33.66 -1.48 -20.56
N TYR A 377 34.30 -1.46 -21.74
CA TYR A 377 34.67 -2.69 -22.46
C TYR A 377 35.67 -3.55 -21.72
N ASN A 378 36.57 -2.93 -20.95
CA ASN A 378 37.56 -3.64 -20.13
C ASN A 378 36.98 -4.26 -18.86
N MET A 379 35.76 -3.89 -18.47
CA MET A 379 35.10 -4.46 -17.29
C MET A 379 34.63 -5.89 -17.54
N LYS A 380 35.08 -6.81 -16.68
CA LYS A 380 34.73 -8.23 -16.76
C LYS A 380 33.62 -8.54 -15.75
N ILE A 381 32.41 -8.79 -16.27
CA ILE A 381 31.27 -9.23 -15.46
C ILE A 381 31.12 -10.75 -15.58
N ASN A 382 31.12 -11.46 -14.46
CA ASN A 382 30.94 -12.91 -14.46
C ASN A 382 29.46 -13.28 -14.54
N SER A 383 29.02 -13.82 -15.69
CA SER A 383 27.62 -14.20 -15.92
C SER A 383 27.09 -15.25 -14.93
N LYS A 384 27.94 -16.16 -14.41
CA LYS A 384 27.51 -17.13 -13.37
C LYS A 384 27.22 -16.42 -12.05
N ARG A 385 28.02 -15.41 -11.71
CA ARG A 385 27.82 -14.59 -10.52
C ARG A 385 26.54 -13.76 -10.62
N MET A 386 26.29 -13.14 -11.77
CA MET A 386 25.05 -12.38 -12.02
C MET A 386 23.80 -13.24 -11.81
N LYS A 387 23.78 -14.46 -12.36
CA LYS A 387 22.67 -15.41 -12.16
C LYS A 387 22.53 -15.88 -10.73
N LYS A 388 23.64 -15.97 -9.97
CA LYS A 388 23.58 -16.30 -8.54
C LYS A 388 22.94 -15.16 -7.76
N LEU A 389 23.39 -13.92 -7.98
CA LEU A 389 22.84 -12.73 -7.33
C LEU A 389 21.35 -12.52 -7.64
N GLU A 390 20.92 -12.82 -8.86
CA GLU A 390 19.50 -12.83 -9.24
C GLU A 390 18.69 -13.80 -8.38
N LYS A 391 19.15 -15.05 -8.23
CA LYS A 391 18.50 -16.06 -7.37
C LYS A 391 18.51 -15.66 -5.90
N ASP A 392 19.65 -15.18 -5.40
CA ASP A 392 19.81 -14.76 -4.01
C ASP A 392 18.83 -13.63 -3.69
N TYR A 393 18.68 -12.65 -4.59
CA TYR A 393 17.70 -11.57 -4.46
C TYR A 393 16.25 -12.07 -4.51
N THR A 394 15.91 -13.00 -5.41
CA THR A 394 14.56 -13.57 -5.46
C THR A 394 14.21 -14.27 -4.15
N VAL A 395 15.13 -15.08 -3.59
CA VAL A 395 14.94 -15.74 -2.30
C VAL A 395 14.78 -14.73 -1.18
N GLN A 396 15.63 -13.70 -1.15
CA GLN A 396 15.54 -12.60 -0.16
C GLN A 396 14.18 -11.90 -0.23
N LYS A 397 13.69 -11.57 -1.44
CA LYS A 397 12.39 -10.91 -1.63
C LYS A 397 11.20 -11.80 -1.31
N MET A 398 11.28 -13.10 -1.61
CA MET A 398 10.26 -14.06 -1.20
C MET A 398 10.16 -14.13 0.33
N LYS A 399 11.29 -14.23 1.01
CA LYS A 399 11.35 -14.24 2.48
C LYS A 399 10.79 -12.95 3.09
N GLU A 400 11.19 -11.78 2.58
CA GLU A 400 10.65 -10.48 3.02
C GLU A 400 9.12 -10.38 2.82
N GLN A 401 8.61 -10.93 1.72
CA GLN A 401 7.18 -10.96 1.44
C GLN A 401 6.43 -11.91 2.39
N GLU A 402 6.99 -13.09 2.69
CA GLU A 402 6.46 -14.03 3.68
C GLU A 402 6.43 -13.40 5.08
N GLU A 403 7.52 -12.76 5.51
CA GLU A 403 7.61 -12.01 6.77
C GLU A 403 6.59 -10.87 6.83
N MET A 404 6.37 -10.14 5.72
CA MET A 404 5.35 -9.10 5.63
C MET A 404 3.92 -9.65 5.71
N VAL A 405 3.65 -10.80 5.11
CA VAL A 405 2.34 -11.47 5.21
C VAL A 405 2.10 -11.96 6.63
N GLU A 406 3.10 -12.57 7.26
CA GLU A 406 3.04 -13.00 8.65
C GLU A 406 2.84 -11.81 9.60
N LEU A 407 3.58 -10.71 9.40
CA LEU A 407 3.41 -9.49 10.18
C LEU A 407 2.01 -8.90 10.05
N ARG A 408 1.41 -8.93 8.84
CA ARG A 408 0.02 -8.48 8.64
C ARG A 408 -0.98 -9.36 9.37
N ARG A 409 -0.78 -10.69 9.33
CA ARG A 409 -1.60 -11.65 10.08
C ARG A 409 -1.49 -11.39 11.58
N LEU A 410 -0.27 -11.32 12.12
CA LEU A 410 -0.02 -11.04 13.53
C LEU A 410 -0.60 -9.69 13.97
N ARG A 411 -0.56 -8.66 13.11
CA ARG A 411 -1.23 -7.37 13.38
C ARG A 411 -2.75 -7.49 13.39
N ALA A 412 -3.35 -8.32 12.55
CA ALA A 412 -4.79 -8.58 12.57
C ALA A 412 -5.20 -9.33 13.83
N ASP A 413 -4.47 -10.39 14.18
CA ASP A 413 -4.72 -11.19 15.39
C ASP A 413 -4.53 -10.34 16.66
N ASN A 414 -3.49 -9.50 16.72
CA ASN A 414 -3.29 -8.56 17.83
C ASN A 414 -4.43 -7.54 17.95
N ARG A 415 -5.00 -7.06 16.84
CA ARG A 415 -6.18 -6.18 16.89
C ARG A 415 -7.39 -6.88 17.50
N LEU A 416 -7.65 -8.12 17.10
CA LEU A 416 -8.75 -8.91 17.66
C LEU A 416 -8.55 -9.24 19.14
N LEU A 417 -7.32 -9.58 19.53
CA LEU A 417 -6.99 -9.82 20.94
C LEU A 417 -7.17 -8.56 21.79
N ARG A 418 -6.74 -7.39 21.31
CA ARG A 418 -6.99 -6.11 22.01
C ARG A 418 -8.47 -5.81 22.18
N GLN A 419 -9.28 -6.00 21.15
CA GLN A 419 -10.74 -5.85 21.25
C GLN A 419 -11.33 -6.81 22.28
N ARG A 420 -10.85 -8.05 22.34
CA ARG A 420 -11.33 -9.03 23.32
C ARG A 420 -10.93 -8.67 24.75
N VAL A 421 -9.71 -8.16 24.95
CA VAL A 421 -9.27 -7.66 26.25
C VAL A 421 -10.11 -6.47 26.68
N GLU A 422 -10.34 -5.50 25.80
CA GLU A 422 -11.18 -4.32 26.08
C GLU A 422 -12.62 -4.71 26.48
N LEU A 423 -13.21 -5.69 25.79
CA LEU A 423 -14.53 -6.23 26.16
C LEU A 423 -14.51 -6.89 27.54
N LEU A 424 -13.51 -7.73 27.82
CA LEU A 424 -13.39 -8.39 29.12
C LEU A 424 -13.11 -7.39 30.25
N GLU A 425 -12.32 -6.35 29.99
CA GLU A 425 -12.08 -5.26 30.93
C GLU A 425 -13.38 -4.50 31.23
N ALA A 426 -14.18 -4.19 30.21
CA ALA A 426 -15.50 -3.57 30.39
C ALA A 426 -16.46 -4.46 31.20
N GLU A 427 -16.54 -5.76 30.90
CA GLU A 427 -17.34 -6.73 31.67
C GLU A 427 -16.86 -6.81 33.13
N SER A 428 -15.55 -6.83 33.35
CA SER A 428 -14.97 -6.88 34.70
C SER A 428 -15.24 -5.61 35.51
N ALA A 429 -15.20 -4.44 34.86
CA ALA A 429 -15.53 -3.16 35.49
C ALA A 429 -17.02 -3.09 35.86
N GLU A 430 -17.91 -3.58 34.99
CA GLU A 430 -19.35 -3.64 35.26
C GLU A 430 -19.67 -4.59 36.44
N LEU A 431 -18.99 -5.74 36.51
CA LEU A 431 -19.13 -6.68 37.64
C LEU A 431 -18.62 -6.06 38.95
N ALA A 432 -17.48 -5.37 38.93
CA ALA A 432 -16.95 -4.68 40.10
C ALA A 432 -17.91 -3.59 40.59
N ASP A 433 -18.44 -2.79 39.68
CA ASP A 433 -19.39 -1.71 39.98
C ASP A 433 -20.72 -2.26 40.54
N ARG A 434 -21.23 -3.38 40.01
CA ARG A 434 -22.36 -4.11 40.61
C ARG A 434 -22.06 -4.59 42.03
N LEU A 435 -20.86 -5.11 42.28
CA LEU A 435 -20.47 -5.61 43.59
C LEU A 435 -20.35 -4.47 44.62
N VAL A 436 -19.76 -3.33 44.21
CA VAL A 436 -19.68 -2.12 45.04
C VAL A 436 -21.07 -1.60 45.36
N ARG A 437 -21.96 -1.46 44.37
CA ARG A 437 -23.37 -1.08 44.60
C ARG A 437 -24.05 -2.01 45.60
N GLY A 438 -23.88 -3.33 45.45
CA GLY A 438 -24.45 -4.31 46.37
C GLY A 438 -23.83 -4.27 47.78
N GLN A 439 -22.60 -3.81 47.95
CA GLN A 439 -22.00 -3.58 49.27
C GLN A 439 -22.50 -2.28 49.91
N VAL A 440 -22.61 -1.20 49.13
CA VAL A 440 -23.15 0.08 49.59
C VAL A 440 -24.60 -0.09 50.04
N SER A 441 -25.45 -0.72 49.23
CA SER A 441 -26.85 -0.99 49.60
C SER A 441 -26.97 -1.79 50.90
N ARG A 442 -26.12 -2.81 51.10
CA ARG A 442 -26.10 -3.58 52.36
C ARG A 442 -25.63 -2.75 53.55
N ALA A 443 -24.64 -1.89 53.37
CA ALA A 443 -24.18 -0.99 54.42
C ALA A 443 -25.25 0.05 54.79
N GLU A 444 -25.98 0.59 53.80
CA GLU A 444 -27.11 1.50 54.01
C GLU A 444 -28.27 0.80 54.74
N GLU A 445 -28.59 -0.44 54.36
CA GLU A 445 -29.58 -1.28 55.07
C GLU A 445 -29.16 -1.56 56.53
N GLU A 446 -27.88 -1.85 56.78
CA GLU A 446 -27.36 -2.05 58.15
C GLU A 446 -27.41 -0.77 58.98
N GLU A 447 -27.06 0.39 58.39
CA GLU A 447 -27.13 1.68 59.07
C GLU A 447 -28.58 2.05 59.43
N THR A 448 -29.52 1.89 58.48
CA THR A 448 -30.94 2.15 58.73
C THR A 448 -31.52 1.19 59.77
N ALA A 449 -31.17 -0.10 59.73
CA ALA A 449 -31.59 -1.06 60.74
C ALA A 449 -31.07 -0.69 62.13
N PHE A 450 -29.81 -0.23 62.23
CA PHE A 450 -29.24 0.23 63.49
C PHE A 450 -29.95 1.48 64.03
N VAL A 451 -30.27 2.45 63.17
CA VAL A 451 -31.03 3.65 63.56
C VAL A 451 -32.41 3.27 64.08
N ILE A 452 -33.14 2.42 63.34
CA ILE A 452 -34.46 1.92 63.76
C ILE A 452 -34.35 1.20 65.11
N GLN A 453 -33.35 0.33 65.30
CA GLN A 453 -33.15 -0.38 66.56
C GLN A 453 -32.88 0.59 67.72
N ARG A 454 -32.08 1.63 67.49
CA ARG A 454 -31.80 2.68 68.50
C ARG A 454 -33.07 3.44 68.87
N GLU A 455 -33.83 3.89 67.88
CA GLU A 455 -35.09 4.60 68.09
C GLU A 455 -36.11 3.74 68.82
N LEU A 456 -36.24 2.47 68.43
CA LEU A 456 -37.13 1.50 69.07
C LEU A 456 -36.73 1.27 70.54
N THR A 457 -35.43 1.26 70.84
CA THR A 457 -34.95 1.15 72.23
C THR A 457 -35.26 2.42 73.04
N ALA A 458 -35.12 3.61 72.44
CA ALA A 458 -35.53 4.86 73.07
C ALA A 458 -37.04 4.92 73.32
N LEU A 459 -37.84 4.51 72.34
CA LEU A 459 -39.31 4.40 72.45
C LEU A 459 -39.74 3.40 73.52
N ARG A 460 -39.03 2.27 73.66
CA ARG A 460 -39.26 1.33 74.76
C ARG A 460 -38.96 1.95 76.12
N HIS A 461 -37.89 2.73 76.24
CA HIS A 461 -37.57 3.40 77.50
C HIS A 461 -38.61 4.46 77.85
N THR A 462 -39.02 5.29 76.90
CA THR A 462 -40.07 6.30 77.14
C THR A 462 -41.41 5.65 77.44
N HIS A 463 -41.77 4.55 76.77
CA HIS A 463 -42.96 3.77 77.11
C HIS A 463 -42.88 3.19 78.53
N LEU A 464 -41.71 2.70 78.96
CA LEU A 464 -41.52 2.19 80.32
C LEU A 464 -41.69 3.31 81.35
N GLU A 465 -41.15 4.50 81.05
CA GLU A 465 -41.22 5.67 81.91
C GLU A 465 -42.64 6.24 81.99
N THR A 466 -43.36 6.34 80.87
CA THR A 466 -44.79 6.72 80.87
C THR A 466 -45.65 5.66 81.54
N SER A 467 -45.36 4.38 81.36
CA SER A 467 -46.05 3.29 82.08
C SER A 467 -45.81 3.38 83.59
N HIS A 468 -44.59 3.74 84.01
CA HIS A 468 -44.28 3.93 85.43
C HIS A 468 -44.98 5.18 86.00
N GLN A 469 -45.00 6.29 85.26
CA GLN A 469 -45.77 7.48 85.62
C GLN A 469 -47.26 7.18 85.70
N LEU A 470 -47.78 6.37 84.78
CA LEU A 470 -49.15 5.90 84.80
C LEU A 470 -49.42 5.04 86.03
N GLU A 471 -48.50 4.14 86.39
CA GLU A 471 -48.61 3.30 87.58
C GLU A 471 -48.55 4.13 88.87
N GLN A 472 -47.69 5.14 88.93
CA GLN A 472 -47.66 6.12 90.02
C GLN A 472 -48.96 6.93 90.10
N ALA A 473 -49.49 7.40 88.98
CA ALA A 473 -50.78 8.08 88.92
C ALA A 473 -51.95 7.15 89.33
N HIS A 474 -51.86 5.85 89.00
CA HIS A 474 -52.81 4.84 89.49
C HIS A 474 -52.65 4.57 90.99
N GLU A 475 -51.43 4.60 91.52
CA GLU A 475 -51.15 4.51 92.97
C GLU A 475 -51.69 5.75 93.69
N GLU A 476 -51.54 6.94 93.09
CA GLU A 476 -52.12 8.20 93.56
C GLU A 476 -53.65 8.16 93.48
N LEU A 477 -54.24 7.68 92.39
CA LEU A 477 -55.67 7.44 92.26
C LEU A 477 -56.17 6.36 93.22
N ARG A 478 -55.35 5.35 93.55
CA ARG A 478 -55.63 4.36 94.61
C ARG A 478 -55.50 4.98 96.01
N SER A 479 -54.57 5.90 96.23
CA SER A 479 -54.44 6.65 97.48
C SER A 479 -55.59 7.66 97.67
N LEU A 480 -56.04 8.27 96.57
CA LEU A 480 -57.21 9.13 96.53
C LEU A 480 -58.50 8.31 96.61
N SER A 481 -58.54 7.09 96.03
CA SER A 481 -59.64 6.13 96.22
C SER A 481 -59.69 5.59 97.62
N THR A 482 -58.56 5.36 98.31
CA THR A 482 -58.55 4.96 99.73
C THR A 482 -58.97 6.12 100.64
N LEU A 483 -58.64 7.37 100.27
CA LEU A 483 -59.21 8.59 100.88
C LEU A 483 -60.71 8.77 100.56
N LEU A 484 -61.16 8.30 99.39
CA LEU A 484 -62.57 8.25 99.02
C LEU A 484 -63.30 7.11 99.76
N GLU A 485 -62.63 5.96 99.99
CA GLU A 485 -63.10 4.80 100.75
C GLU A 485 -63.16 5.09 102.27
N GLU A 486 -62.29 5.94 102.81
CA GLU A 486 -62.43 6.49 104.16
C GLU A 486 -63.65 7.43 104.29
N ASN A 487 -64.14 8.01 103.18
CA ASN A 487 -65.26 8.96 103.18
C ASN A 487 -66.60 8.39 102.65
N LEU A 488 -66.61 7.19 102.09
CA LEU A 488 -67.81 6.54 101.54
C LEU A 488 -67.94 5.12 102.10
N ASN A 489 -68.18 5.06 103.40
CA ASN A 489 -68.70 3.88 104.06
C ASN A 489 -70.16 3.65 103.62
N SER A 490 -70.39 3.09 102.43
CA SER A 490 -71.68 2.52 102.03
C SER A 490 -71.62 1.84 100.65
N LYS A 491 -71.61 0.50 100.70
CA LYS A 491 -72.34 -0.41 99.82
C LYS A 491 -71.88 -0.62 98.36
N GLN A 492 -71.33 -1.83 98.19
CA GLN A 492 -71.94 -2.96 97.45
C GLN A 492 -71.42 -3.25 96.04
N SER A 493 -71.04 -4.52 95.89
CA SER A 493 -71.09 -5.38 94.71
C SER A 493 -69.91 -5.27 93.74
N SER A 494 -69.02 -6.26 93.69
CA SER A 494 -69.21 -7.49 92.89
C SER A 494 -69.53 -7.17 91.42
N LEU A 495 -68.48 -6.99 90.59
CA LEU A 495 -68.49 -7.34 89.15
C LEU A 495 -67.10 -7.33 88.46
N ASP A 496 -65.96 -7.52 89.14
CA ASP A 496 -64.63 -7.30 88.50
C ASP A 496 -63.89 -8.54 87.98
N GLU A 497 -64.38 -9.76 88.21
CA GLU A 497 -63.71 -10.97 87.71
C GLU A 497 -64.14 -11.40 86.29
N ILE A 498 -65.16 -10.77 85.72
CA ILE A 498 -65.69 -11.14 84.39
C ILE A 498 -65.27 -10.12 83.31
N THR A 499 -65.07 -8.86 83.65
CA THR A 499 -64.59 -7.80 82.73
C THR A 499 -63.11 -7.93 82.40
N SER A 500 -62.26 -8.27 83.37
CA SER A 500 -60.81 -8.45 83.15
C SER A 500 -60.48 -9.59 82.16
N LYS A 501 -61.30 -10.66 82.14
CA LYS A 501 -61.15 -11.75 81.15
C LYS A 501 -61.74 -11.40 79.78
N GLN A 502 -62.75 -10.54 79.73
CA GLN A 502 -63.31 -10.01 78.48
C GLN A 502 -62.31 -9.03 77.83
N GLU A 503 -61.66 -8.17 78.62
CA GLU A 503 -60.63 -7.22 78.16
C GLU A 503 -59.33 -7.90 77.71
N ALA A 504 -58.93 -8.99 78.38
CA ALA A 504 -57.80 -9.80 77.94
C ALA A 504 -58.05 -10.57 76.64
N LEU A 505 -59.32 -10.88 76.33
CA LEU A 505 -59.74 -11.46 75.05
C LEU A 505 -59.82 -10.40 73.95
N THR A 506 -60.36 -9.20 74.23
CA THR A 506 -60.38 -8.10 73.25
C THR A 506 -58.98 -7.62 72.89
N GLN A 507 -58.04 -7.57 73.85
CA GLN A 507 -56.63 -7.25 73.56
C GLN A 507 -55.94 -8.31 72.69
N LYS A 508 -56.31 -9.59 72.83
CA LYS A 508 -55.79 -10.66 71.96
C LYS A 508 -56.42 -10.61 70.56
N ASP A 509 -57.70 -10.29 70.47
CA ASP A 509 -58.37 -10.07 69.18
C ASP A 509 -57.80 -8.83 68.47
N GLU A 510 -57.51 -7.75 69.18
CA GLU A 510 -56.82 -6.56 68.65
C GLU A 510 -55.39 -6.87 68.16
N MET A 511 -54.63 -7.68 68.91
CA MET A 511 -53.30 -8.13 68.49
C MET A 511 -53.37 -9.01 67.23
N ILE A 512 -54.35 -9.91 67.15
CA ILE A 512 -54.57 -10.74 65.96
C ILE A 512 -54.98 -9.86 64.78
N GLN A 513 -55.78 -8.82 65.01
CA GLN A 513 -56.19 -7.86 63.98
C GLN A 513 -55.01 -7.02 63.48
N CYS A 514 -54.12 -6.55 64.37
CA CYS A 514 -52.87 -5.88 63.98
C CYS A 514 -51.95 -6.79 63.17
N LEU A 515 -51.79 -8.06 63.56
CA LEU A 515 -50.99 -9.03 62.81
C LEU A 515 -51.61 -9.39 61.45
N GLN A 516 -52.95 -9.44 61.37
CA GLN A 516 -53.65 -9.62 60.09
C GLN A 516 -53.48 -8.40 59.18
N GLU A 517 -53.55 -7.18 59.71
CA GLU A 517 -53.30 -5.95 58.96
C GLU A 517 -51.85 -5.85 58.48
N GLU A 518 -50.89 -6.28 59.30
CA GLU A 518 -49.47 -6.32 58.93
C GLU A 518 -49.22 -7.37 57.84
N LEU A 519 -49.82 -8.56 57.95
CA LEU A 519 -49.75 -9.59 56.91
C LEU A 519 -50.39 -9.12 55.59
N VAL A 520 -51.52 -8.41 55.65
CA VAL A 520 -52.14 -7.79 54.47
C VAL A 520 -51.23 -6.72 53.88
N ARG A 521 -50.58 -5.89 54.71
CA ARG A 521 -49.59 -4.90 54.26
C ARG A 521 -48.39 -5.53 53.57
N VAL A 522 -47.82 -6.61 54.12
CA VAL A 522 -46.70 -7.32 53.50
C VAL A 522 -47.11 -7.94 52.16
N ARG A 523 -48.29 -8.58 52.08
CA ARG A 523 -48.79 -9.12 50.82
C ARG A 523 -49.09 -8.04 49.78
N LEU A 524 -49.56 -6.87 50.22
CA LEU A 524 -49.82 -5.74 49.34
C LEU A 524 -48.50 -5.15 48.83
N HIS A 525 -47.48 -5.04 49.68
CA HIS A 525 -46.15 -4.60 49.29
C HIS A 525 -45.45 -5.61 48.35
N GLU A 526 -45.62 -6.91 48.57
CA GLU A 526 -45.12 -7.96 47.68
C GLU A 526 -45.83 -7.89 46.31
N ALA A 527 -47.14 -7.65 46.28
CA ALA A 527 -47.90 -7.46 45.04
C ALA A 527 -47.50 -6.16 44.29
N GLU A 528 -47.16 -5.09 45.01
CA GLU A 528 -46.63 -3.84 44.43
C GLU A 528 -45.23 -4.07 43.84
N ASN A 529 -44.35 -4.79 44.54
CA ASN A 529 -43.03 -5.15 44.03
C ASN A 529 -43.16 -6.02 42.76
N ASP A 530 -44.05 -7.00 42.74
CA ASP A 530 -44.35 -7.81 41.55
C ASP A 530 -44.95 -7.00 40.39
N ALA A 531 -45.69 -5.93 40.67
CA ALA A 531 -46.15 -4.99 39.65
C ALA A 531 -44.97 -4.18 39.08
N THR A 532 -44.08 -3.65 39.93
CA THR A 532 -42.89 -2.90 39.48
C THR A 532 -41.92 -3.76 38.66
N ILE A 533 -41.72 -5.03 39.05
CA ILE A 533 -40.86 -5.97 38.31
C ILE A 533 -41.43 -6.23 36.90
N ARG A 534 -42.76 -6.34 36.78
CA ARG A 534 -43.43 -6.50 35.48
C ARG A 534 -43.30 -5.25 34.61
N ASP A 535 -43.49 -4.06 35.18
CA ASP A 535 -43.33 -2.80 34.44
C ASP A 535 -41.89 -2.60 33.97
N LEU A 536 -40.90 -2.87 34.82
CA LEU A 536 -39.48 -2.82 34.44
C LEU A 536 -39.14 -3.85 33.35
N SER A 537 -39.70 -5.05 33.43
CA SER A 537 -39.52 -6.08 32.39
C SER A 537 -40.14 -5.67 31.06
N SER A 538 -41.32 -5.04 31.08
CA SER A 538 -41.96 -4.48 29.88
C SER A 538 -41.12 -3.33 29.30
N ARG A 539 -40.56 -2.47 30.15
CA ARG A 539 -39.70 -1.36 29.72
C ARG A 539 -38.39 -1.84 29.09
N ILE A 540 -37.80 -2.90 29.62
CA ILE A 540 -36.62 -3.54 29.03
C ILE A 540 -36.96 -4.10 27.65
N GLN A 541 -38.10 -4.78 27.48
CA GLN A 541 -38.55 -5.26 26.16
C GLN A 541 -38.79 -4.12 25.16
N GLU A 542 -39.39 -3.01 25.58
CA GLU A 542 -39.54 -1.81 24.72
C GLU A 542 -38.19 -1.26 24.28
N LEU A 543 -37.24 -1.11 25.21
CA LEU A 543 -35.89 -0.59 24.91
C LEU A 543 -35.09 -1.54 24.01
N GLU A 544 -35.26 -2.85 24.17
CA GLU A 544 -34.65 -3.85 23.29
C GLU A 544 -35.23 -3.77 21.87
N GLN A 545 -36.54 -3.55 21.75
CA GLN A 545 -37.22 -3.36 20.48
C GLN A 545 -36.81 -2.03 19.81
N ASP A 546 -36.69 -0.94 20.57
CA ASP A 546 -36.19 0.36 20.09
C ASP A 546 -34.73 0.28 19.63
N LYS A 547 -33.89 -0.49 20.34
CA LYS A 547 -32.50 -0.74 19.93
C LYS A 547 -32.43 -1.54 18.63
N LYS A 548 -33.38 -2.45 18.41
CA LYS A 548 -33.49 -3.22 17.16
C LYS A 548 -33.92 -2.34 16.00
N THR A 549 -34.91 -1.45 16.20
CA THR A 549 -35.34 -0.49 15.17
C THR A 549 -34.25 0.54 14.85
N LEU A 550 -33.46 0.98 15.83
CA LEU A 550 -32.29 1.85 15.63
C LEU A 550 -31.13 1.16 14.89
N ARG A 551 -31.02 -0.18 14.96
CA ARG A 551 -30.06 -0.94 14.13
C ARG A 551 -30.55 -1.15 12.69
N GLU A 552 -31.86 -1.12 12.49
CA GLU A 552 -32.50 -1.26 11.17
C GLU A 552 -32.66 0.10 10.46
N SER A 553 -32.65 1.22 11.18
CA SER A 553 -32.62 2.55 10.56
C SER A 553 -31.22 2.88 10.02
N LYS A 554 -31.15 3.22 8.73
CA LYS A 554 -29.90 3.70 8.12
C LYS A 554 -29.53 5.07 8.75
N PRO A 555 -28.24 5.31 9.03
CA PRO A 555 -27.81 6.52 9.73
C PRO A 555 -28.11 7.78 8.92
N ASP A 556 -28.59 8.78 9.64
CA ASP A 556 -29.14 10.04 9.16
C ASP A 556 -28.19 10.89 8.32
N ASN A 557 -28.79 11.64 7.40
CA ASN A 557 -28.22 12.40 6.29
C ASN A 557 -27.36 13.64 6.71
N SER A 558 -27.02 13.77 7.99
CA SER A 558 -26.36 14.96 8.54
C SER A 558 -24.87 15.00 8.24
N VAL A 559 -24.20 13.85 8.23
CA VAL A 559 -22.77 13.76 7.90
C VAL A 559 -22.54 13.98 6.40
N ALA A 560 -23.44 13.48 5.55
CA ALA A 560 -23.40 13.71 4.11
C ALA A 560 -23.64 15.19 3.77
N HIS A 561 -24.61 15.84 4.42
CA HIS A 561 -24.88 17.27 4.24
C HIS A 561 -23.69 18.15 4.66
N LEU A 562 -23.01 17.82 5.77
CA LEU A 562 -21.82 18.54 6.21
C LEU A 562 -20.63 18.34 5.25
N GLN A 563 -20.53 17.17 4.61
CA GLN A 563 -19.52 16.92 3.57
C GLN A 563 -19.84 17.68 2.27
N GLU A 564 -21.12 17.78 1.88
CA GLU A 564 -21.55 18.57 0.72
C GLU A 564 -21.36 20.08 0.92
N GLU A 565 -21.66 20.61 2.12
CA GLU A 565 -21.39 22.03 2.45
C GLU A 565 -19.90 22.36 2.41
N LEU A 566 -19.03 21.47 2.88
CA LEU A 566 -17.58 21.67 2.82
C LEU A 566 -17.06 21.74 1.38
N ILE A 567 -17.61 20.91 0.48
CA ILE A 567 -17.27 20.93 -0.95
C ILE A 567 -17.76 22.24 -1.59
N ALA A 568 -18.97 22.70 -1.25
CA ALA A 568 -19.54 23.95 -1.75
C ALA A 568 -18.77 25.20 -1.28
N VAL A 569 -18.21 25.19 -0.06
CA VAL A 569 -17.35 26.28 0.44
C VAL A 569 -16.02 26.32 -0.31
N LYS A 570 -15.39 25.16 -0.54
CA LYS A 570 -14.12 25.09 -1.30
C LYS A 570 -14.27 25.52 -2.77
N LEU A 571 -15.40 25.24 -3.40
CA LEU A 571 -15.68 25.70 -4.76
C LEU A 571 -15.82 27.24 -4.84
N ARG A 572 -16.53 27.87 -3.90
CA ARG A 572 -16.65 29.34 -3.84
C ARG A 572 -15.30 30.02 -3.63
N GLU A 573 -14.42 29.44 -2.82
CA GLU A 573 -13.06 29.95 -2.61
C GLU A 573 -12.21 29.87 -3.90
N ALA A 574 -12.35 28.78 -4.67
CA ALA A 574 -11.65 28.62 -5.93
C ALA A 574 -12.12 29.61 -7.01
N GLU A 575 -13.43 29.87 -7.09
CA GLU A 575 -14.02 30.86 -8.01
C GLU A 575 -13.62 32.30 -7.67
N ALA A 576 -13.58 32.65 -6.38
CA ALA A 576 -13.09 33.94 -5.92
C ALA A 576 -11.61 34.16 -6.28
N ASN A 577 -10.77 33.13 -6.17
CA ASN A 577 -9.37 33.21 -6.55
C ASN A 577 -9.16 33.35 -8.06
N LEU A 578 -10.02 32.73 -8.88
CA LEU A 578 -9.98 32.87 -10.34
C LEU A 578 -10.36 34.29 -10.77
N SER A 579 -11.44 34.85 -10.21
CA SER A 579 -11.88 36.22 -10.52
C SER A 579 -10.85 37.29 -10.15
N LEU A 580 -10.11 37.10 -9.04
CA LEU A 580 -8.98 37.95 -8.67
C LEU A 580 -7.83 37.89 -9.68
N LYS A 581 -7.61 36.73 -10.32
CA LYS A 581 -6.57 36.56 -11.33
C LYS A 581 -6.97 37.26 -12.64
N ASP A 582 -8.22 37.14 -13.06
CA ASP A 582 -8.75 37.82 -14.24
C ASP A 582 -8.74 39.35 -14.06
N LEU A 583 -9.10 39.85 -12.87
CA LEU A 583 -9.04 41.28 -12.56
C LEU A 583 -7.61 41.83 -12.67
N ARG A 584 -6.61 41.06 -12.19
CA ARG A 584 -5.19 41.44 -12.34
C ARG A 584 -4.77 41.52 -13.80
N GLN A 585 -5.26 40.60 -14.63
CA GLN A 585 -4.98 40.58 -16.06
C GLN A 585 -5.62 41.77 -16.79
N SER A 586 -6.87 42.12 -16.48
CA SER A 586 -7.53 43.30 -17.05
C SER A 586 -6.84 44.61 -16.66
N VAL A 587 -6.32 44.72 -15.43
CA VAL A 587 -5.52 45.89 -15.00
C VAL A 587 -4.24 46.02 -15.81
N THR A 588 -3.55 44.90 -16.09
CA THR A 588 -2.36 44.92 -16.96
C THR A 588 -2.68 45.29 -18.42
N GLU A 589 -3.81 44.84 -18.96
CA GLU A 589 -4.23 45.19 -20.32
C GLU A 589 -4.63 46.66 -20.47
N LEU A 590 -5.32 47.23 -19.47
CA LEU A 590 -5.63 48.66 -19.40
C LEU A 590 -4.36 49.52 -19.29
N SER A 591 -3.38 49.07 -18.50
CA SER A 591 -2.08 49.74 -18.38
C SER A 591 -1.34 49.78 -19.72
N ASN A 592 -1.32 48.65 -20.44
CA ASN A 592 -0.70 48.56 -21.75
C ASN A 592 -1.43 49.42 -22.81
N SER A 593 -2.76 49.46 -22.78
CA SER A 593 -3.58 50.27 -23.69
C SER A 593 -3.37 51.77 -23.46
N TRP A 594 -3.26 52.19 -22.20
CA TRP A 594 -2.93 53.57 -21.82
C TRP A 594 -1.53 53.97 -22.31
N GLN A 595 -0.56 53.07 -22.20
CA GLN A 595 0.81 53.29 -22.65
C GLN A 595 0.91 53.43 -24.17
N LYS A 596 0.08 52.70 -24.92
CA LYS A 596 -0.04 52.81 -26.37
C LYS A 596 -0.72 54.12 -26.81
N HIS A 597 -1.78 54.54 -26.12
CA HIS A 597 -2.41 55.85 -26.36
C HIS A 597 -1.43 57.01 -26.18
N LEU A 598 -0.54 56.93 -25.19
CA LEU A 598 0.53 57.92 -24.97
C LEU A 598 1.55 57.97 -26.13
N GLN A 599 1.82 56.84 -26.78
CA GLN A 599 2.69 56.78 -27.96
C GLN A 599 2.01 57.33 -29.22
N GLU A 600 0.74 57.04 -29.43
CA GLU A 600 -0.03 57.55 -30.57
C GLU A 600 -0.20 59.08 -30.49
N HIS A 601 -0.42 59.62 -29.29
CA HIS A 601 -0.49 61.07 -29.07
C HIS A 601 0.86 61.79 -29.26
N ARG A 602 1.98 61.04 -29.27
CA ARG A 602 3.33 61.55 -29.56
C ARG A 602 3.64 61.56 -31.05
N ALA A 603 3.03 60.65 -31.82
CA ALA A 603 3.22 60.52 -33.26
C ALA A 603 2.41 61.56 -34.07
N SER A 604 1.26 62.02 -33.54
CA SER A 604 0.41 63.02 -34.21
C SER A 604 0.99 64.44 -34.24
N HIS A 605 2.02 64.74 -33.44
CA HIS A 605 2.70 66.05 -33.44
C HIS A 605 3.95 66.11 -34.35
N THR A 606 4.32 65.02 -35.02
CA THR A 606 5.54 64.95 -35.85
C THR A 606 5.31 64.87 -37.36
N ALA A 607 4.06 65.02 -37.84
CA ALA A 607 3.74 64.94 -39.27
C ALA A 607 3.05 66.22 -39.79
N ALA A 608 3.81 67.29 -39.96
CA ALA A 608 3.44 68.35 -40.89
C ALA A 608 4.69 68.98 -41.54
N SER A 609 4.69 68.93 -42.87
CA SER A 609 5.44 69.79 -43.81
C SER A 609 6.89 69.42 -44.15
N ALA A 610 7.04 68.77 -45.30
CA ALA A 610 8.16 68.98 -46.22
C ALA A 610 7.57 69.49 -47.55
N GLU A 611 8.04 70.64 -48.06
CA GLU A 611 8.63 70.80 -49.40
C GLU A 611 8.81 72.27 -49.87
N SER A 612 9.94 72.46 -50.58
CA SER A 612 10.28 73.47 -51.60
C SER A 612 11.01 74.80 -51.22
N THR A 613 12.00 75.09 -52.07
CA THR A 613 13.18 75.99 -52.03
C THR A 613 12.92 77.49 -52.39
N PRO A 614 13.93 78.37 -52.63
CA PRO A 614 14.88 79.03 -51.71
C PRO A 614 14.92 80.60 -51.88
N LYS A 615 15.30 81.39 -50.86
CA LYS A 615 16.14 82.63 -50.97
C LYS A 615 16.24 83.42 -49.64
N LYS A 616 17.50 83.75 -49.32
CA LYS A 616 18.09 84.77 -48.42
C LYS A 616 17.17 85.73 -47.62
N LEU A 617 17.66 85.95 -46.39
CA LEU A 617 17.40 87.01 -45.40
C LEU A 617 16.30 86.70 -44.38
N LEU A 618 16.70 86.17 -43.21
CA LEU A 618 16.68 86.89 -41.93
C LEU A 618 17.20 85.97 -40.81
N PHE A 619 18.38 86.31 -40.29
CA PHE A 619 19.19 85.55 -39.31
C PHE A 619 18.70 85.72 -37.86
N TRP A 620 17.38 85.84 -37.61
CA TRP A 620 16.86 86.24 -36.29
C TRP A 620 15.60 85.52 -35.78
N GLU A 621 15.12 84.45 -36.44
CA GLU A 621 14.00 83.64 -35.91
C GLU A 621 14.41 82.25 -35.39
N ASP A 622 15.60 81.76 -35.74
CA ASP A 622 16.04 80.40 -35.37
C ASP A 622 16.40 80.26 -33.88
N ARG A 623 16.89 81.34 -33.25
CA ARG A 623 17.23 81.32 -31.81
C ARG A 623 15.99 81.18 -30.91
N GLY A 624 14.83 81.70 -31.32
CA GLY A 624 13.61 81.56 -30.53
C GLY A 624 13.09 80.11 -30.52
N CYS A 625 13.15 79.46 -31.69
CA CYS A 625 12.74 78.07 -31.85
C CYS A 625 13.76 77.10 -31.22
N GLU A 626 15.06 77.36 -31.33
CA GLU A 626 16.09 76.61 -30.61
C GLU A 626 15.99 76.78 -29.09
N VAL A 627 15.75 78.00 -28.59
CA VAL A 627 15.55 78.23 -27.15
C VAL A 627 14.28 77.55 -26.65
N GLN A 628 13.19 77.56 -27.42
CA GLN A 628 11.97 76.79 -27.08
C GLN A 628 12.20 75.29 -27.09
N LYS A 629 12.89 74.75 -28.11
CA LYS A 629 13.27 73.32 -28.16
C LYS A 629 14.16 72.93 -26.98
N LEU A 630 15.16 73.73 -26.65
CA LEU A 630 16.02 73.50 -25.50
C LEU A 630 15.24 73.59 -24.17
N GLN A 631 14.24 74.45 -24.08
CA GLN A 631 13.37 74.57 -22.91
C GLN A 631 12.39 73.38 -22.79
N GLU A 632 11.87 72.85 -23.90
CA GLU A 632 11.09 71.61 -23.94
C GLU A 632 11.95 70.38 -23.63
N ASP A 633 13.16 70.30 -24.16
CA ASP A 633 14.14 69.25 -23.84
C ASP A 633 14.56 69.30 -22.37
N LEU A 634 14.72 70.50 -21.80
CA LEU A 634 14.96 70.70 -20.37
C LEU A 634 13.75 70.25 -19.52
N MET A 635 12.53 70.59 -19.93
CA MET A 635 11.33 70.15 -19.20
C MET A 635 11.12 68.64 -19.30
N THR A 636 11.36 68.03 -20.47
CA THR A 636 11.23 66.58 -20.65
C THR A 636 12.32 65.81 -19.90
N THR A 637 13.56 66.31 -19.86
CA THR A 637 14.63 65.73 -19.03
C THR A 637 14.31 65.86 -17.55
N ARG A 638 13.77 67.00 -17.10
CA ARG A 638 13.33 67.19 -15.72
C ARG A 638 12.17 66.28 -15.32
N ILE A 639 11.21 66.04 -16.22
CA ILE A 639 10.12 65.07 -16.01
C ILE A 639 10.69 63.64 -15.93
N ARG A 640 11.65 63.28 -16.79
CA ARG A 640 12.33 61.97 -16.71
C ARG A 640 13.11 61.80 -15.40
N GLU A 641 13.80 62.85 -14.95
CA GLU A 641 14.51 62.86 -13.66
C GLU A 641 13.53 62.70 -12.50
N ILE A 642 12.43 63.46 -12.50
CA ILE A 642 11.38 63.33 -11.47
C ILE A 642 10.78 61.92 -11.50
N ASN A 643 10.46 61.37 -12.67
CA ASN A 643 9.93 60.00 -12.79
C ASN A 643 10.93 58.95 -12.27
N ALA A 644 12.21 59.08 -12.62
CA ALA A 644 13.26 58.20 -12.09
C ALA A 644 13.40 58.33 -10.57
N THR A 645 13.30 59.53 -10.00
CA THR A 645 13.35 59.71 -8.54
C THR A 645 12.12 59.13 -7.83
N VAL A 646 10.95 59.21 -8.45
CA VAL A 646 9.71 58.59 -7.94
C VAL A 646 9.80 57.07 -8.02
N GLU A 647 10.32 56.53 -9.13
CA GLU A 647 10.56 55.09 -9.31
C GLU A 647 11.56 54.55 -8.27
N VAL A 648 12.67 55.26 -8.04
CA VAL A 648 13.64 54.89 -6.99
C VAL A 648 13.00 54.93 -5.60
N LYS A 649 12.12 55.89 -5.30
CA LYS A 649 11.40 55.93 -4.01
C LYS A 649 10.41 54.77 -3.88
N SER A 650 9.70 54.43 -4.95
CA SER A 650 8.78 53.29 -5.01
C SER A 650 9.54 51.97 -4.80
N LEU A 651 10.66 51.78 -5.49
CA LEU A 651 11.53 50.62 -5.34
C LEU A 651 12.10 50.51 -3.93
N ARG A 652 12.51 51.62 -3.29
CA ARG A 652 12.95 51.62 -1.89
C ARG A 652 11.87 51.16 -0.93
N LEU A 653 10.62 51.64 -1.11
CA LEU A 653 9.49 51.17 -0.31
C LEU A 653 9.24 49.68 -0.54
N LYS A 654 9.36 49.21 -1.79
CA LYS A 654 9.19 47.79 -2.11
C LYS A 654 10.27 46.91 -1.50
N VAL A 655 11.52 47.38 -1.48
CA VAL A 655 12.63 46.69 -0.80
C VAL A 655 12.34 46.60 0.70
N MET A 656 11.90 47.70 1.34
CA MET A 656 11.58 47.69 2.77
C MET A 656 10.41 46.76 3.12
N GLU A 657 9.39 46.68 2.25
CA GLU A 657 8.30 45.71 2.38
C GLU A 657 8.79 44.27 2.26
N LEU A 658 9.64 43.97 1.26
CA LEU A 658 10.22 42.65 1.06
C LEU A 658 11.16 42.25 2.20
N GLU A 659 11.97 43.17 2.72
CA GLU A 659 12.82 42.94 3.89
C GLU A 659 11.98 42.60 5.13
N THR A 660 10.88 43.32 5.34
CA THR A 660 9.94 43.04 6.43
C THR A 660 9.28 41.67 6.24
N GLN A 661 8.87 41.34 5.01
CA GLN A 661 8.28 40.05 4.69
C GLN A 661 9.27 38.91 4.92
N VAL A 662 10.52 39.06 4.47
CA VAL A 662 11.60 38.10 4.73
C VAL A 662 11.80 37.94 6.23
N GLN A 663 11.85 39.02 7.00
CA GLN A 663 12.03 38.95 8.45
C GLN A 663 10.87 38.24 9.17
N VAL A 664 9.63 38.45 8.73
CA VAL A 664 8.46 37.72 9.24
C VAL A 664 8.55 36.24 8.88
N SER A 665 8.87 35.90 7.62
CA SER A 665 9.04 34.51 7.17
C SER A 665 10.19 33.81 7.91
N THR A 666 11.31 34.48 8.16
CA THR A 666 12.43 33.95 8.95
C THR A 666 12.01 33.68 10.39
N ASN A 667 11.26 34.59 11.02
CA ASN A 667 10.73 34.37 12.37
C ASN A 667 9.71 33.23 12.42
N GLN A 668 8.87 33.08 11.40
CA GLN A 668 7.93 31.96 11.26
C GLN A 668 8.68 30.63 11.15
N LEU A 669 9.72 30.57 10.31
CA LEU A 669 10.58 29.39 10.16
C LEU A 669 11.27 29.04 11.48
N ARG A 670 11.77 30.04 12.23
CA ARG A 670 12.40 29.82 13.53
C ARG A 670 11.44 29.20 14.54
N ARG A 671 10.20 29.70 14.61
CA ARG A 671 9.15 29.12 15.47
C ARG A 671 8.80 27.69 15.07
N GLN A 672 8.75 27.41 13.76
CA GLN A 672 8.52 26.05 13.26
C GLN A 672 9.68 25.11 13.59
N ASP A 673 10.93 25.59 13.50
CA ASP A 673 12.12 24.83 13.87
C ASP A 673 12.15 24.52 15.38
N ASP A 674 11.82 25.50 16.23
CA ASP A 674 11.73 25.31 17.68
C ASP A 674 10.60 24.34 18.06
N ASN A 675 9.43 24.45 17.43
CA ASN A 675 8.35 23.45 17.59
C ASN A 675 8.78 22.06 17.10
N GLY A 676 9.55 22.00 16.01
CA GLY A 676 10.12 20.76 15.49
C GLY A 676 11.08 20.10 16.47
N LYS A 677 11.91 20.89 17.18
CA LYS A 677 12.79 20.39 18.26
C LYS A 677 11.99 19.82 19.42
N VAL A 678 10.96 20.54 19.89
CA VAL A 678 10.09 20.06 20.98
C VAL A 678 9.42 18.74 20.61
N LEU A 679 8.85 18.65 19.40
CA LEU A 679 8.22 17.41 18.92
C LEU A 679 9.24 16.27 18.77
N LYS A 680 10.48 16.56 18.42
CA LYS A 680 11.55 15.57 18.33
C LYS A 680 11.94 15.05 19.72
N ASP A 681 12.07 15.93 20.70
CA ASP A 681 12.37 15.55 22.09
C ASP A 681 11.22 14.73 22.70
N GLU A 682 9.97 15.10 22.41
CA GLU A 682 8.77 14.32 22.78
C GLU A 682 8.76 12.93 22.11
N LEU A 683 9.14 12.85 20.84
CA LEU A 683 9.27 11.57 20.13
C LEU A 683 10.37 10.70 20.73
N GLU A 684 11.55 11.28 21.05
CA GLU A 684 12.67 10.56 21.65
C GLU A 684 12.32 10.03 23.05
N THR A 685 11.63 10.83 23.87
CA THR A 685 11.15 10.40 25.19
C THR A 685 10.08 9.31 25.10
N ALA A 686 9.13 9.43 24.16
CA ALA A 686 8.13 8.39 23.91
C ALA A 686 8.77 7.08 23.42
N LEU A 687 9.80 7.16 22.55
CA LEU A 687 10.55 5.98 22.08
C LEU A 687 11.35 5.33 23.21
N ALA A 688 11.97 6.13 24.10
CA ALA A 688 12.66 5.61 25.27
C ALA A 688 11.70 4.86 26.21
N TRP A 689 10.52 5.45 26.45
CA TRP A 689 9.47 4.81 27.26
C TRP A 689 8.93 3.53 26.62
N GLY A 690 8.77 3.52 25.29
CA GLY A 690 8.41 2.32 24.53
C GLY A 690 9.44 1.20 24.69
N LYS A 691 10.74 1.50 24.59
CA LYS A 691 11.81 0.52 24.81
C LYS A 691 11.80 -0.04 26.23
N GLU A 692 11.52 0.79 27.24
CA GLU A 692 11.42 0.32 28.63
C GLU A 692 10.23 -0.62 28.83
N LEU A 693 9.08 -0.31 28.25
CA LEU A 693 7.90 -1.18 28.26
C LEU A 693 8.18 -2.52 27.55
N GLU A 694 8.87 -2.50 26.40
CA GLU A 694 9.27 -3.72 25.70
C GLU A 694 10.25 -4.58 26.52
N MET A 695 11.16 -3.97 27.28
CA MET A 695 12.03 -4.68 28.21
C MET A 695 11.22 -5.32 29.35
N LYS A 696 10.28 -4.58 29.95
CA LYS A 696 9.39 -5.12 30.99
C LYS A 696 8.53 -6.26 30.45
N LEU A 697 8.02 -6.15 29.22
CA LEU A 697 7.25 -7.21 28.57
C LEU A 697 8.11 -8.47 28.37
N ARG A 698 9.35 -8.33 27.88
CA ARG A 698 10.29 -9.46 27.73
C ARG A 698 10.60 -10.12 29.06
N GLU A 699 10.79 -9.34 30.12
CA GLU A 699 11.05 -9.87 31.45
C GLU A 699 9.84 -10.65 32.00
N GLN A 700 8.62 -10.14 31.84
CA GLN A 700 7.41 -10.86 32.23
C GLN A 700 7.20 -12.14 31.41
N HIS A 701 7.51 -12.09 30.10
CA HIS A 701 7.43 -13.26 29.24
C HIS A 701 8.39 -14.37 29.71
N ASN A 702 9.65 -14.02 30.00
CA ASN A 702 10.63 -14.97 30.53
C ASN A 702 10.18 -15.56 31.88
N ARG A 703 9.63 -14.74 32.78
CA ARG A 703 9.08 -15.22 34.06
C ARG A 703 7.91 -16.18 33.86
N TYR A 704 7.05 -15.90 32.88
CA TYR A 704 5.94 -16.79 32.54
C TYR A 704 6.45 -18.13 32.01
N THR A 705 7.44 -18.13 31.11
CA THR A 705 8.03 -19.38 30.58
C THR A 705 8.71 -20.20 31.68
N ASP A 706 9.37 -19.54 32.64
CA ASP A 706 9.98 -20.22 33.79
C ASP A 706 8.92 -20.86 34.69
N LEU A 707 7.82 -20.14 34.97
CA LEU A 707 6.69 -20.68 35.74
C LEU A 707 6.01 -21.84 35.02
N GLU A 708 5.85 -21.75 33.70
CA GLU A 708 5.27 -22.83 32.89
C GLU A 708 6.16 -24.09 32.92
N SER A 709 7.48 -23.91 32.82
CA SER A 709 8.45 -25.01 32.96
C SER A 709 8.33 -25.65 34.35
N LYS A 710 8.28 -24.84 35.40
CA LYS A 710 8.16 -25.32 36.78
C LYS A 710 6.87 -26.12 37.01
N ILE A 711 5.74 -25.66 36.47
CA ILE A 711 4.47 -26.40 36.55
C ILE A 711 4.56 -27.74 35.81
N LYS A 712 5.23 -27.79 34.66
CA LYS A 712 5.46 -29.05 33.91
C LYS A 712 6.33 -30.02 34.72
N ASP A 713 7.38 -29.52 35.37
CA ASP A 713 8.25 -30.33 36.22
C ASP A 713 7.49 -30.85 37.45
N ASP A 714 6.72 -29.99 38.14
CA ASP A 714 5.93 -30.37 39.31
C ASP A 714 4.85 -31.42 38.97
N THR A 715 4.18 -31.27 37.82
CA THR A 715 3.20 -32.26 37.35
C THR A 715 3.84 -33.57 36.92
N MET A 716 5.04 -33.54 36.32
CA MET A 716 5.81 -34.74 36.01
C MET A 716 6.22 -35.47 37.30
N MET A 717 6.72 -34.76 38.31
CA MET A 717 7.07 -35.34 39.61
C MET A 717 5.87 -35.91 40.35
N ALA A 718 4.70 -35.28 40.24
CA ALA A 718 3.46 -35.83 40.79
C ALA A 718 3.11 -37.17 40.13
N LYS A 719 3.17 -37.25 38.80
CA LYS A 719 2.93 -38.50 38.05
C LYS A 719 3.91 -39.61 38.41
N ILE A 720 5.18 -39.27 38.64
CA ILE A 720 6.20 -40.24 39.08
C ILE A 720 5.83 -40.81 40.45
N ARG A 721 5.46 -39.95 41.42
CA ARG A 721 5.01 -40.41 42.75
C ARG A 721 3.77 -41.29 42.68
N ASP A 722 2.79 -40.91 41.86
CA ASP A 722 1.57 -41.72 41.69
C ASP A 722 1.89 -43.10 41.08
N ALA A 723 2.83 -43.16 40.13
CA ALA A 723 3.30 -44.42 39.55
C ALA A 723 4.05 -45.28 40.57
N GLU A 724 4.91 -44.67 41.41
CA GLU A 724 5.61 -45.36 42.50
C GLU A 724 4.62 -45.92 43.54
N HIS A 725 3.60 -45.14 43.93
CA HIS A 725 2.56 -45.61 44.83
C HIS A 725 1.72 -46.74 44.20
N ALA A 726 1.35 -46.63 42.93
CA ALA A 726 0.66 -47.69 42.22
C ALA A 726 1.49 -48.99 42.15
N GLN A 727 2.80 -48.87 41.93
CA GLN A 727 3.72 -50.01 41.96
C GLN A 727 3.76 -50.65 43.36
N GLN A 728 3.89 -49.86 44.43
CA GLN A 728 3.88 -50.38 45.81
C GLN A 728 2.56 -51.11 46.13
N VAL A 729 1.42 -50.56 45.71
CA VAL A 729 0.11 -51.21 45.89
C VAL A 729 0.06 -52.53 45.13
N ALA A 730 0.56 -52.59 43.90
CA ALA A 730 0.62 -53.82 43.11
C ALA A 730 1.49 -54.89 43.78
N GLU A 731 2.67 -54.52 44.29
CA GLU A 731 3.57 -55.42 45.03
C GLU A 731 2.92 -55.95 46.31
N LEU A 732 2.24 -55.09 47.07
CA LEU A 732 1.50 -55.51 48.27
C LEU A 732 0.34 -56.42 47.92
N THR A 733 -0.41 -56.13 46.86
CA THR A 733 -1.54 -56.95 46.40
C THR A 733 -1.07 -58.34 45.96
N GLN A 734 0.06 -58.41 45.24
CA GLN A 734 0.68 -59.68 44.88
C GLN A 734 1.10 -60.47 46.12
N LYS A 735 1.67 -59.81 47.13
CA LYS A 735 2.06 -60.45 48.39
C LYS A 735 0.85 -60.95 49.19
N ILE A 736 -0.23 -60.19 49.22
CA ILE A 736 -1.50 -60.60 49.84
C ILE A 736 -2.05 -61.84 49.13
N SER A 737 -2.12 -61.83 47.80
CA SER A 737 -2.58 -62.99 47.02
C SER A 737 -1.74 -64.25 47.26
N ILE A 738 -0.41 -64.13 47.37
CA ILE A 738 0.46 -65.26 47.73
C ILE A 738 0.15 -65.78 49.13
N LEU A 739 -0.10 -64.88 50.10
CA LEU A 739 -0.45 -65.28 51.46
C LEU A 739 -1.84 -65.91 51.55
N GLU A 740 -2.81 -65.43 50.77
CA GLU A 740 -4.15 -66.01 50.65
C GLU A 740 -4.08 -67.42 50.08
N LEU A 741 -3.35 -67.63 48.97
CA LEU A 741 -3.12 -68.96 48.39
C LEU A 741 -2.46 -69.91 49.40
N LYS A 742 -1.47 -69.44 50.16
CA LYS A 742 -0.83 -70.25 51.20
C LYS A 742 -1.79 -70.58 52.34
N ASN A 743 -2.70 -69.67 52.68
CA ASN A 743 -3.69 -69.89 53.72
C ASN A 743 -4.75 -70.91 53.26
N GLU A 744 -5.19 -70.83 52.00
CA GLU A 744 -6.05 -71.84 51.37
C GLU A 744 -5.37 -73.21 51.32
N GLU A 745 -4.07 -73.27 50.97
CA GLU A 745 -3.27 -74.50 50.98
C GLU A 745 -3.23 -75.11 52.39
N MET A 746 -2.91 -74.32 53.42
CA MET A 746 -2.91 -74.79 54.82
C MET A 746 -4.31 -75.24 55.29
N TYR A 747 -5.36 -74.53 54.87
CA TYR A 747 -6.74 -74.89 55.20
C TYR A 747 -7.13 -76.22 54.55
N ALA A 748 -6.81 -76.41 53.27
CA ALA A 748 -7.04 -77.67 52.56
C ALA A 748 -6.21 -78.82 53.15
N GLU A 749 -4.95 -78.59 53.53
CA GLU A 749 -4.15 -79.57 54.27
C GLU A 749 -4.78 -79.94 55.62
N GLY A 750 -5.34 -78.96 56.33
CA GLY A 750 -6.06 -79.15 57.59
C GLY A 750 -7.34 -79.97 57.42
N GLU A 751 -8.15 -79.68 56.41
CA GLU A 751 -9.34 -80.48 56.08
C GLU A 751 -8.98 -81.91 55.67
N LEU A 752 -7.91 -82.10 54.88
CA LEU A 752 -7.44 -83.44 54.51
C LEU A 752 -6.96 -84.24 55.75
N ARG A 753 -6.27 -83.60 56.69
CA ARG A 753 -5.90 -84.23 57.98
C ARG A 753 -7.12 -84.58 58.82
N ASN A 754 -8.07 -83.66 58.99
CA ASN A 754 -9.31 -83.92 59.73
C ASN A 754 -10.11 -85.06 59.09
N ASN A 755 -10.23 -85.09 57.76
CA ASN A 755 -10.90 -86.18 57.05
C ASN A 755 -10.17 -87.52 57.21
N MET A 756 -8.83 -87.53 57.31
CA MET A 756 -8.06 -88.72 57.64
C MET A 756 -8.37 -89.22 59.05
N ASP A 757 -8.35 -88.31 60.04
CA ASP A 757 -8.67 -88.63 61.44
C ASP A 757 -10.13 -89.10 61.60
N ASP A 758 -11.08 -88.48 60.90
CA ASP A 758 -12.48 -88.89 60.86
C ASP A 758 -12.64 -90.23 60.14
N SER A 759 -11.89 -90.51 59.08
CA SER A 759 -11.89 -91.81 58.41
C SER A 759 -11.34 -92.92 59.31
N GLU A 760 -10.29 -92.65 60.09
CA GLU A 760 -9.78 -93.57 61.11
C GLU A 760 -10.81 -93.79 62.22
N ARG A 761 -11.47 -92.73 62.70
CA ARG A 761 -12.51 -92.81 63.72
C ARG A 761 -13.77 -93.56 63.24
N VAL A 762 -14.17 -93.37 61.99
CA VAL A 762 -15.26 -94.13 61.36
C VAL A 762 -14.88 -95.61 61.24
N ARG A 763 -13.62 -95.93 60.91
CA ARG A 763 -13.13 -97.31 60.87
C ARG A 763 -13.19 -97.97 62.25
N GLU A 764 -12.72 -97.29 63.29
CA GLU A 764 -12.84 -97.77 64.68
C GLU A 764 -14.29 -97.98 65.12
N LEU A 765 -15.20 -97.09 64.72
CA LEU A 765 -16.63 -97.21 65.03
C LEU A 765 -17.28 -98.35 64.23
N GLN A 766 -16.89 -98.57 62.98
CA GLN A 766 -17.34 -99.71 62.19
C GLN A 766 -16.88 -101.04 62.78
N ASP A 767 -15.63 -101.12 63.27
CA ASP A 767 -15.11 -102.29 63.97
C ASP A 767 -15.90 -102.55 65.27
N LYS A 768 -16.18 -101.50 66.06
CA LYS A 768 -17.05 -101.61 67.26
C LYS A 768 -18.49 -101.99 66.94
N VAL A 769 -19.06 -101.50 65.84
CA VAL A 769 -20.41 -101.87 65.39
C VAL A 769 -20.43 -103.32 64.89
N ALA A 770 -19.35 -103.79 64.25
CA ALA A 770 -19.22 -105.19 63.86
C ALA A 770 -19.12 -106.10 65.09
N GLU A 771 -18.37 -105.70 66.13
CA GLU A 771 -18.35 -106.39 67.43
C GLU A 771 -19.74 -106.41 68.09
N LEU A 772 -20.42 -105.27 68.19
CA LEU A 772 -21.75 -105.18 68.80
C LEU A 772 -22.83 -105.94 68.00
N LYS A 773 -22.74 -105.99 66.67
CA LYS A 773 -23.62 -106.82 65.83
C LYS A 773 -23.32 -108.31 65.97
N ALA A 774 -22.08 -108.70 66.29
CA ALA A 774 -21.73 -110.09 66.57
C ALA A 774 -22.26 -110.55 67.94
N GLU A 775 -22.47 -109.63 68.90
CA GLU A 775 -22.92 -109.97 70.26
C GLU A 775 -24.44 -110.09 70.45
N CYS A 776 -25.28 -109.73 69.47
CA CYS A 776 -26.74 -109.94 69.55
C CYS A 776 -27.35 -110.59 68.29
N PRO A 777 -27.48 -111.92 68.26
CA PRO A 777 -28.28 -112.62 67.25
C PRO A 777 -29.66 -112.97 67.82
N THR A 778 -30.73 -112.32 67.35
CA THR A 778 -31.98 -112.96 66.85
C THR A 778 -33.12 -111.95 66.58
N PRO A 779 -34.05 -112.26 65.66
CA PRO A 779 -34.90 -111.31 64.95
C PRO A 779 -36.30 -111.20 65.56
N ILE A 780 -36.92 -110.02 65.50
CA ILE A 780 -38.38 -109.87 65.69
C ILE A 780 -38.95 -108.92 64.64
N THR A 781 -39.91 -109.49 63.92
CA THR A 781 -40.93 -108.92 63.03
C THR A 781 -41.55 -107.60 63.48
N SER A 782 -41.79 -106.67 62.53
CA SER A 782 -43.13 -106.12 62.27
C SER A 782 -43.14 -105.06 61.14
N PRO A 783 -44.30 -104.83 60.49
CA PRO A 783 -44.47 -104.05 59.27
C PRO A 783 -44.84 -102.57 59.51
N GLU A 784 -44.80 -101.79 58.42
CA GLU A 784 -45.41 -100.47 58.19
C GLU A 784 -44.94 -99.29 59.08
N ILE A 785 -44.46 -98.21 58.43
CA ILE A 785 -44.97 -96.83 58.54
C ILE A 785 -44.25 -95.96 57.49
N GLU A 786 -45.06 -95.30 56.67
CA GLU A 786 -44.72 -94.21 55.75
C GLU A 786 -44.15 -93.00 56.49
N MET A 787 -43.16 -92.30 55.91
CA MET A 787 -43.29 -90.92 55.42
C MET A 787 -41.93 -90.25 55.15
N LEU A 788 -41.97 -89.31 54.19
CA LEU A 788 -41.08 -88.17 53.96
C LEU A 788 -39.94 -88.33 52.93
N THR A 789 -40.36 -88.18 51.67
CA THR A 789 -39.88 -87.16 50.71
C THR A 789 -38.65 -86.36 51.13
N TRP A 790 -37.60 -86.35 50.30
CA TRP A 790 -36.97 -85.18 49.65
C TRP A 790 -35.83 -85.70 48.76
N LEU A 791 -36.11 -85.95 47.48
CA LEU A 791 -35.11 -86.12 46.42
C LEU A 791 -34.70 -84.71 45.95
N GLU A 792 -33.42 -84.36 46.14
CA GLU A 792 -32.31 -84.46 45.16
C GLU A 792 -32.26 -83.26 44.19
N CYS A 793 -31.31 -82.36 44.49
CA CYS A 793 -30.41 -81.72 43.53
C CYS A 793 -29.00 -82.22 43.83
#